data_AF-A0A1V6CK26-F1
#
_entry.id   AF-A0A1V6CK26-F1
#
_cell.length_a   1.000
_cell.length_b   1.000
_cell.length_c   1.000
_cell.angle_alpha   90.00
_cell.angle_beta   90.00
_cell.angle_gamma   90.00
#
_symmetry.space_group_name_H-M   'P 1'
#
loop_
_entity.id
_entity.type
_entity.pdbx_description
1 polymer ?
#
loop_
_entity_poly.entity_id
_entity_poly.type
_entity_poly.pdbx_seq_one_letter_code
_entity_poly.pdbx_strand_id
1 'polypeptide(L)'
;MLYKPSIIIPGMKNGVRADTRTLEAEIQEAVWSGHRCIEIHAYGQHGIGGRIWKAGEEEILIRVLGSAGQRVGSMGFPNTTIDVFGPCSDDVGWLNAGARIIIRGNATNGVANAMAQGKIYIAGDIGARGMTMTKHNPRFAPPELWVLGSVGDSFAEFMAGGVAVICGYDTPRQENVMGYRPCVGMVSGRIFFRGPHQGYSEEDAKLSPLSDEDWQWLKDNMAAFLTTTGRTELYAVLTAERSSWQLLTARQPHEKAARTTRSMGRFREEIWDRELGAGGLIGDLTDLPRTAVAVVPTGELRRFVPFWENERHLPPCQASCPTGIPVQKRWSLIRQGKTEAAVDLALRYTPFPATVCGYLCPNLCMQGCTRQNAQLPPLDVAALGRASLEARPPAPAPASGKTVAVIGGGPAGLSAAWQLWMQGHAPVVYEYRERLGGKITAAIPRSRIPDQVVEYELRRVADHIEQVAVKRPLTKKEFLKLKGKHDAVIIAVGAQKPRLIPVPGQERAVSAMDFLQASKAGKAQAGRRVVIIGAGNVGCDAAAEAARLGAEDITLIDIQEPASFGTERKHAEAAGAKFLWPRATKAVTEQGVELADGVLLPADKVIMAVGDTPDLAFLPEEIIRNRGYVTTDDRYQTSDPQVFAIGDAVRPGLLTEAIGAGRIVARAIDDLLRGRRDAYDNLPAMAPARVHLEYYDPRVDPAGSIETCSSQCASCGSCRDCGLCETLCPQQAISRRPLGQEAYEYVVDGEKCIGCGFCVAACPCGIWELRENTPLD
;
A
#
# COMPACT_ATOMS: atom_id res chain seq x y z
N MET A 1 9.16 -33.17 40.21
CA MET A 1 9.25 -32.14 41.27
C MET A 1 8.35 -30.98 40.86
N LEU A 2 7.17 -30.86 41.48
CA LEU A 2 6.21 -29.79 41.17
C LEU A 2 6.64 -28.52 41.92
N TYR A 3 6.77 -27.41 41.20
CA TYR A 3 7.21 -26.11 41.73
C TYR A 3 6.38 -25.69 42.97
N LYS A 4 7.05 -25.26 44.04
CA LYS A 4 6.41 -24.71 45.25
C LYS A 4 5.69 -23.41 44.86
N PRO A 5 4.39 -23.23 45.17
CA PRO A 5 3.69 -22.02 44.80
C PRO A 5 4.29 -20.80 45.52
N SER A 6 4.46 -19.72 44.77
CA SER A 6 4.91 -18.43 45.29
C SER A 6 3.77 -17.67 46.01
N ILE A 7 2.52 -18.01 45.69
CA ILE A 7 1.31 -17.52 46.37
C ILE A 7 0.16 -18.50 46.14
N ILE A 8 -0.76 -18.57 47.11
CA ILE A 8 -2.01 -19.33 47.02
C ILE A 8 -3.17 -18.34 47.08
N ILE A 9 -4.07 -18.39 46.10
CA ILE A 9 -5.25 -17.53 46.02
C ILE A 9 -6.51 -18.39 46.25
N PRO A 10 -7.20 -18.23 47.39
CA PRO A 10 -8.37 -19.03 47.70
C PRO A 10 -9.61 -18.49 46.97
N GLY A 11 -10.31 -19.37 46.24
CA GLY A 11 -11.60 -19.07 45.61
C GLY A 11 -12.78 -19.06 46.60
N MET A 12 -12.54 -19.35 47.88
CA MET A 12 -13.50 -19.23 48.98
C MET A 12 -12.93 -18.29 50.04
N LYS A 13 -13.71 -17.30 50.47
CA LYS A 13 -13.32 -16.33 51.50
C LYS A 13 -14.41 -16.24 52.55
N ASN A 14 -14.04 -16.45 53.81
CA ASN A 14 -14.97 -16.44 54.95
C ASN A 14 -16.20 -17.36 54.73
N GLY A 15 -16.00 -18.53 54.11
CA GLY A 15 -17.07 -19.48 53.79
C GLY A 15 -17.94 -19.11 52.58
N VAL A 16 -17.64 -18.03 51.87
CA VAL A 16 -18.38 -17.59 50.67
C VAL A 16 -17.50 -17.69 49.42
N ARG A 17 -18.06 -18.19 48.33
CA ARG A 17 -17.37 -18.28 47.03
C ARG A 17 -17.02 -16.89 46.52
N ALA A 18 -15.74 -16.65 46.25
CA ALA A 18 -15.28 -15.40 45.67
C ALA A 18 -15.86 -15.18 44.27
N ASP A 19 -16.27 -13.94 43.98
CA ASP A 19 -16.68 -13.52 42.65
C ASP A 19 -15.55 -13.73 41.63
N THR A 20 -15.91 -14.15 40.41
CA THR A 20 -14.95 -14.35 39.32
C THR A 20 -14.08 -13.12 39.08
N ARG A 21 -14.68 -11.93 39.04
CA ARG A 21 -13.96 -10.67 38.80
C ARG A 21 -12.91 -10.40 39.88
N THR A 22 -13.25 -10.67 41.13
CA THR A 22 -12.36 -10.45 42.27
C THR A 22 -11.19 -11.44 42.22
N LEU A 23 -11.48 -12.72 41.93
CA LEU A 23 -10.42 -13.73 41.76
C LEU A 23 -9.49 -13.39 40.59
N GLU A 24 -10.02 -12.94 39.46
CA GLU A 24 -9.23 -12.49 38.30
C GLU A 24 -8.31 -11.33 38.67
N ALA A 25 -8.83 -10.30 39.35
CA ALA A 25 -8.05 -9.13 39.76
C ALA A 25 -6.87 -9.53 40.68
N GLU A 26 -7.09 -10.47 41.60
CA GLU A 26 -6.04 -10.97 42.49
C GLU A 26 -4.97 -11.77 41.76
N ILE A 27 -5.36 -12.57 40.75
CA ILE A 27 -4.39 -13.26 39.89
C ILE A 27 -3.54 -12.25 39.13
N GLN A 28 -4.14 -11.20 38.56
CA GLN A 28 -3.40 -10.16 37.86
C GLN A 28 -2.47 -9.38 38.80
N GLU A 29 -2.94 -9.02 39.98
CA GLU A 29 -2.15 -8.32 40.99
C GLU A 29 -0.97 -9.16 41.48
N ALA A 30 -1.17 -10.47 41.69
CA ALA A 30 -0.09 -11.38 42.04
C ALA A 30 0.99 -11.41 40.96
N VAL A 31 0.59 -11.45 39.69
CA VAL A 31 1.54 -11.39 38.57
C VAL A 31 2.27 -10.04 38.54
N TRP A 32 1.58 -8.92 38.76
CA TRP A 32 2.21 -7.59 38.86
C TRP A 32 3.19 -7.48 40.02
N SER A 33 2.91 -8.16 41.11
CA SER A 33 3.76 -8.22 42.30
C SER A 33 4.96 -9.18 42.16
N GLY A 34 5.18 -9.74 40.97
CA GLY A 34 6.35 -10.59 40.70
C GLY A 34 6.13 -12.09 40.95
N HIS A 35 4.93 -12.52 41.31
CA HIS A 35 4.64 -13.95 41.46
C HIS A 35 4.57 -14.63 40.09
N ARG A 36 5.20 -15.80 39.98
CA ARG A 36 5.29 -16.57 38.72
C ARG A 36 4.74 -17.99 38.83
N CYS A 37 4.70 -18.56 40.03
CA CYS A 37 3.99 -19.81 40.30
C CYS A 37 2.82 -19.52 41.24
N ILE A 38 1.60 -19.48 40.71
CA ILE A 38 0.38 -19.10 41.45
C ILE A 38 -0.53 -20.32 41.54
N GLU A 39 -0.92 -20.69 42.75
CA GLU A 39 -1.88 -21.76 43.00
C GLU A 39 -3.25 -21.18 43.33
N ILE A 40 -4.30 -21.72 42.70
CA ILE A 40 -5.68 -21.26 42.84
C ILE A 40 -6.52 -22.42 43.34
N HIS A 41 -7.21 -22.22 44.45
CA HIS A 41 -8.19 -23.18 44.96
C HIS A 41 -9.58 -22.77 44.43
N ALA A 42 -9.98 -23.37 43.31
CA ALA A 42 -11.16 -22.98 42.55
C ALA A 42 -12.44 -23.73 42.99
N TYR A 43 -13.56 -23.00 42.88
CA TYR A 43 -14.92 -23.42 43.25
C TYR A 43 -15.92 -22.98 42.17
N GLY A 44 -15.56 -23.20 40.90
CA GLY A 44 -16.39 -22.94 39.72
C GLY A 44 -16.33 -21.50 39.21
N GLN A 45 -15.25 -20.76 39.46
CA GLN A 45 -15.04 -19.43 38.86
C GLN A 45 -14.81 -19.52 37.35
N HIS A 46 -15.11 -18.45 36.63
CA HIS A 46 -15.09 -18.44 35.17
C HIS A 46 -13.77 -17.82 34.68
N GLY A 47 -13.12 -18.36 33.65
CA GLY A 47 -12.06 -17.63 32.95
C GLY A 47 -10.68 -17.66 33.61
N ILE A 48 -10.42 -18.63 34.50
CA ILE A 48 -9.20 -18.66 35.30
C ILE A 48 -7.94 -18.72 34.42
N GLY A 49 -6.99 -17.81 34.66
CA GLY A 49 -5.60 -17.88 34.18
C GLY A 49 -5.31 -17.39 32.76
N GLY A 50 -6.30 -16.96 31.97
CA GLY A 50 -6.08 -16.66 30.56
C GLY A 50 -5.52 -15.26 30.22
N ARG A 51 -6.02 -14.20 30.87
CA ARG A 51 -5.73 -12.80 30.50
C ARG A 51 -4.49 -12.20 31.18
N ILE A 52 -3.34 -12.85 31.06
CA ILE A 52 -2.10 -12.45 31.76
C ILE A 52 -1.07 -11.84 30.79
N TRP A 53 -1.40 -10.72 30.15
CA TRP A 53 -0.54 -10.12 29.10
C TRP A 53 0.66 -9.31 29.63
N LYS A 54 0.60 -8.82 30.87
CA LYS A 54 1.64 -7.95 31.45
C LYS A 54 2.91 -8.69 31.90
N ALA A 55 2.94 -10.01 31.78
CA ALA A 55 4.11 -10.84 32.04
C ALA A 55 5.25 -10.62 31.04
N GLY A 56 4.95 -10.07 29.85
CA GLY A 56 5.93 -9.94 28.78
C GLY A 56 6.50 -11.30 28.40
N GLU A 57 7.83 -11.42 28.47
CA GLU A 57 8.55 -12.66 28.16
C GLU A 57 8.74 -13.61 29.35
N GLU A 58 8.25 -13.25 30.53
CA GLU A 58 8.42 -14.08 31.74
C GLU A 58 7.44 -15.25 31.77
N GLU A 59 7.94 -16.44 32.11
CA GLU A 59 7.10 -17.64 32.24
C GLU A 59 6.24 -17.59 33.51
N ILE A 60 4.96 -17.91 33.36
CA ILE A 60 3.99 -17.99 34.45
C ILE A 60 3.38 -19.38 34.48
N LEU A 61 3.30 -19.96 35.67
CA LEU A 61 2.60 -21.20 35.96
C LEU A 61 1.42 -20.93 36.89
N ILE A 62 0.20 -21.12 36.37
CA ILE A 62 -1.04 -21.12 37.13
C ILE A 62 -1.44 -22.57 37.42
N ARG A 63 -1.54 -22.95 38.69
CA ARG A 63 -2.03 -24.26 39.13
C ARG A 63 -3.46 -24.09 39.63
N VAL A 64 -4.40 -24.86 39.09
CA VAL A 64 -5.81 -24.80 39.49
C VAL A 64 -6.19 -26.12 40.14
N LEU A 65 -6.56 -26.06 41.42
CA LEU A 65 -7.10 -27.19 42.18
C LEU A 65 -8.59 -26.97 42.43
N GLY A 66 -9.34 -28.05 42.58
CA GLY A 66 -10.80 -27.98 42.72
C GLY A 66 -11.50 -27.76 41.38
N SER A 67 -12.73 -27.24 41.41
CA SER A 67 -13.56 -27.10 40.22
C SER A 67 -13.22 -25.82 39.47
N ALA A 68 -12.63 -25.92 38.29
CA ALA A 68 -12.10 -24.75 37.57
C ALA A 68 -13.16 -23.87 36.85
N GLY A 69 -14.41 -24.34 36.74
CA GLY A 69 -15.51 -23.63 36.05
C GLY A 69 -15.36 -23.58 34.52
N GLN A 70 -16.11 -22.69 33.86
CA GLN A 70 -16.08 -22.50 32.40
C GLN A 70 -14.88 -21.63 31.97
N ARG A 71 -14.52 -21.68 30.68
CA ARG A 71 -13.53 -20.82 29.99
C ARG A 71 -12.15 -20.71 30.62
N VAL A 72 -11.68 -21.75 31.30
CA VAL A 72 -10.31 -21.78 31.81
C VAL A 72 -9.32 -21.49 30.67
N GLY A 73 -8.38 -20.57 30.90
CA GLY A 73 -7.38 -20.16 29.91
C GLY A 73 -7.92 -19.37 28.71
N SER A 74 -9.12 -18.81 28.82
CA SER A 74 -9.70 -17.95 27.77
C SER A 74 -8.87 -16.70 27.50
N MET A 75 -8.66 -16.38 26.22
CA MET A 75 -7.76 -15.33 25.76
C MET A 75 -6.31 -15.51 26.27
N GLY A 76 -5.88 -16.78 26.40
CA GLY A 76 -4.56 -17.16 26.87
C GLY A 76 -3.43 -16.46 26.11
N PHE A 77 -2.48 -15.90 26.86
CA PHE A 77 -1.31 -15.20 26.32
C PHE A 77 -0.06 -16.11 26.28
N PRO A 78 0.91 -15.87 25.37
CA PRO A 78 2.20 -16.56 25.39
C PRO A 78 2.88 -16.55 26.78
N ASN A 79 3.81 -17.49 26.99
CA ASN A 79 4.58 -17.65 28.24
C ASN A 79 3.74 -18.05 29.47
N THR A 80 2.43 -18.25 29.33
CA THR A 80 1.55 -18.72 30.41
C THR A 80 1.27 -20.21 30.28
N THR A 81 1.55 -20.98 31.34
CA THR A 81 1.10 -22.36 31.52
C THR A 81 0.00 -22.43 32.57
N ILE A 82 -1.13 -23.06 32.25
CA ILE A 82 -2.27 -23.28 33.15
C ILE A 82 -2.44 -24.79 33.34
N ASP A 83 -2.21 -25.30 34.54
CA ASP A 83 -2.30 -26.73 34.88
C ASP A 83 -3.48 -26.97 35.84
N VAL A 84 -4.53 -27.62 35.33
CA VAL A 84 -5.77 -27.91 36.05
C VAL A 84 -5.74 -29.36 36.53
N PHE A 85 -5.77 -29.53 37.85
CA PHE A 85 -5.76 -30.83 38.52
C PHE A 85 -7.17 -31.41 38.65
N GLY A 86 -7.80 -31.74 37.51
CA GLY A 86 -9.12 -32.34 37.45
C GLY A 86 -9.84 -32.10 36.12
N PRO A 87 -11.14 -32.46 36.03
CA PRO A 87 -11.95 -32.18 34.85
C PRO A 87 -12.31 -30.69 34.73
N CYS A 88 -12.66 -30.25 33.53
CA CYS A 88 -13.03 -28.85 33.25
C CYS A 88 -14.37 -28.71 32.53
N SER A 89 -15.09 -27.62 32.83
CA SER A 89 -16.33 -27.25 32.15
C SER A 89 -16.05 -26.60 30.78
N ASP A 90 -17.09 -26.08 30.13
CA ASP A 90 -17.09 -25.73 28.71
C ASP A 90 -16.06 -24.62 28.37
N ASP A 91 -15.70 -24.55 27.09
CA ASP A 91 -14.91 -23.48 26.46
C ASP A 91 -13.44 -23.37 26.94
N VAL A 92 -12.80 -24.48 27.31
CA VAL A 92 -11.36 -24.49 27.65
C VAL A 92 -10.53 -23.86 26.53
N GLY A 93 -9.79 -22.80 26.86
CA GLY A 93 -8.93 -22.08 25.92
C GLY A 93 -9.68 -21.33 24.81
N TRP A 94 -10.91 -20.88 25.08
CA TRP A 94 -11.63 -20.00 24.14
C TRP A 94 -10.80 -18.76 23.78
N LEU A 95 -10.62 -18.48 22.49
CA LEU A 95 -9.73 -17.42 21.99
C LEU A 95 -8.28 -17.50 22.49
N ASN A 96 -7.77 -18.70 22.84
CA ASN A 96 -6.37 -18.84 23.23
C ASN A 96 -5.44 -18.37 22.09
N ALA A 97 -4.49 -17.52 22.46
CA ALA A 97 -3.58 -16.82 21.56
C ALA A 97 -2.11 -17.04 21.95
N GLY A 98 -1.82 -18.09 22.73
CA GLY A 98 -0.44 -18.49 23.00
C GLY A 98 -0.21 -19.29 24.27
N ALA A 99 -1.19 -19.38 25.19
CA ALA A 99 -1.01 -20.11 26.44
C ALA A 99 -0.94 -21.62 26.22
N ARG A 100 -0.22 -22.29 27.13
CA ARG A 100 -0.24 -23.75 27.27
C ARG A 100 -1.22 -24.16 28.38
N ILE A 101 -2.28 -24.86 28.03
CA ILE A 101 -3.35 -25.27 28.97
C ILE A 101 -3.32 -26.79 29.12
N ILE A 102 -3.30 -27.27 30.35
CA ILE A 102 -3.22 -28.70 30.67
C ILE A 102 -4.41 -29.04 31.55
N ILE A 103 -5.25 -29.97 31.10
CA ILE A 103 -6.40 -30.48 31.84
C ILE A 103 -6.11 -31.93 32.21
N ARG A 104 -5.92 -32.20 33.51
CA ARG A 104 -5.65 -33.56 34.04
C ARG A 104 -6.95 -34.34 34.26
N GLY A 105 -7.79 -34.40 33.23
CA GLY A 105 -9.08 -35.07 33.24
C GLY A 105 -9.86 -34.82 31.95
N ASN A 106 -11.18 -35.02 32.01
CA ASN A 106 -12.08 -34.74 30.89
C ASN A 106 -12.36 -33.24 30.77
N ALA A 107 -12.59 -32.77 29.55
CA ALA A 107 -13.16 -31.46 29.28
C ALA A 107 -14.51 -31.59 28.58
N THR A 108 -15.38 -30.62 28.76
CA THR A 108 -16.74 -30.66 28.18
C THR A 108 -16.76 -29.96 26.82
N ASN A 109 -17.80 -29.22 26.45
CA ASN A 109 -17.95 -28.70 25.09
C ASN A 109 -17.08 -27.47 24.85
N GLY A 110 -16.64 -27.24 23.61
CA GLY A 110 -16.01 -25.98 23.19
C GLY A 110 -14.51 -25.88 23.46
N VAL A 111 -13.81 -26.99 23.71
CA VAL A 111 -12.34 -26.97 23.88
C VAL A 111 -11.67 -26.40 22.63
N ALA A 112 -10.74 -25.46 22.81
CA ALA A 112 -10.03 -24.77 21.72
C ALA A 112 -10.92 -23.95 20.76
N ASN A 113 -12.11 -23.51 21.21
CA ASN A 113 -13.00 -22.73 20.35
C ASN A 113 -12.40 -21.35 20.01
N ALA A 114 -12.37 -21.01 18.72
CA ALA A 114 -11.77 -19.79 18.18
C ALA A 114 -10.29 -19.57 18.55
N MET A 115 -9.56 -20.65 18.85
CA MET A 115 -8.14 -20.60 19.18
C MET A 115 -7.29 -20.20 17.97
N ALA A 116 -6.30 -19.34 18.19
CA ALA A 116 -5.41 -18.82 17.15
C ALA A 116 -3.95 -19.28 17.31
N GLN A 117 -3.50 -19.52 18.54
CA GLN A 117 -2.15 -20.01 18.89
C GLN A 117 -2.18 -20.71 20.25
N GLY A 118 -1.06 -21.34 20.63
CA GLY A 118 -0.89 -21.99 21.93
C GLY A 118 -1.11 -23.50 21.86
N LYS A 119 -1.12 -24.17 23.02
CA LYS A 119 -1.32 -25.63 23.11
C LYS A 119 -2.33 -25.98 24.19
N ILE A 120 -3.22 -26.92 23.92
CA ILE A 120 -4.15 -27.46 24.91
C ILE A 120 -3.96 -28.97 25.00
N TYR A 121 -3.68 -29.48 26.19
CA TYR A 121 -3.46 -30.89 26.48
C TYR A 121 -4.58 -31.40 27.39
N ILE A 122 -5.33 -32.41 26.94
CA ILE A 122 -6.43 -33.04 27.65
C ILE A 122 -6.05 -34.49 27.97
N ALA A 123 -5.99 -34.83 29.26
CA ALA A 123 -5.63 -36.17 29.72
C ALA A 123 -6.80 -37.19 29.67
N GLY A 124 -8.00 -36.77 29.27
CA GLY A 124 -9.19 -37.61 29.09
C GLY A 124 -9.91 -37.33 27.77
N ASP A 125 -11.24 -37.40 27.79
CA ASP A 125 -12.12 -37.10 26.66
C ASP A 125 -12.50 -35.61 26.56
N ILE A 126 -12.98 -35.20 25.38
CA ILE A 126 -13.68 -33.92 25.19
C ILE A 126 -15.17 -34.10 24.78
N GLY A 127 -15.96 -33.06 25.01
CA GLY A 127 -17.38 -32.99 24.68
C GLY A 127 -17.68 -32.92 23.18
N ALA A 128 -18.94 -32.58 22.85
CA ALA A 128 -19.51 -32.55 21.50
C ALA A 128 -18.79 -31.61 20.53
N ARG A 129 -18.21 -30.50 21.01
CA ARG A 129 -17.49 -29.54 20.17
C ARG A 129 -16.07 -29.39 20.67
N GLY A 130 -15.12 -29.34 19.75
CA GLY A 130 -13.73 -29.05 20.04
C GLY A 130 -13.00 -28.67 18.76
N MET A 131 -11.91 -27.90 18.88
CA MET A 131 -11.15 -27.39 17.73
C MET A 131 -12.03 -26.61 16.73
N THR A 132 -13.03 -25.88 17.23
CA THR A 132 -14.01 -25.19 16.39
C THR A 132 -13.57 -23.77 16.06
N MET A 133 -13.79 -23.33 14.82
CA MET A 133 -13.47 -21.97 14.34
C MET A 133 -12.02 -21.53 14.59
N THR A 134 -11.07 -22.46 14.67
CA THR A 134 -9.66 -22.14 14.88
C THR A 134 -9.10 -21.42 13.66
N LYS A 135 -8.08 -20.57 13.88
CA LYS A 135 -7.44 -19.80 12.81
C LYS A 135 -5.94 -19.89 12.93
N HIS A 136 -5.26 -20.33 11.89
CA HIS A 136 -3.80 -20.22 11.82
C HIS A 136 -3.41 -18.94 11.07
N ASN A 137 -2.69 -18.04 11.76
CA ASN A 137 -1.97 -16.97 11.10
C ASN A 137 -0.54 -17.47 10.79
N PRO A 138 -0.11 -17.53 9.51
CA PRO A 138 1.21 -18.04 9.13
C PRO A 138 2.40 -17.34 9.78
N ARG A 139 2.20 -16.13 10.34
CA ARG A 139 3.23 -15.41 11.11
C ARG A 139 3.57 -16.06 12.45
N PHE A 140 2.74 -16.98 12.93
CA PHE A 140 2.86 -17.57 14.27
C PHE A 140 2.75 -19.10 14.21
N ALA A 141 3.12 -19.76 15.31
CA ALA A 141 2.95 -21.20 15.45
C ALA A 141 1.45 -21.57 15.40
N PRO A 142 1.09 -22.67 14.74
CA PRO A 142 -0.30 -23.12 14.67
C PRO A 142 -0.84 -23.49 16.06
N PRO A 143 -2.14 -23.30 16.31
CA PRO A 143 -2.75 -23.77 17.55
C PRO A 143 -2.76 -25.30 17.58
N GLU A 144 -2.48 -25.88 18.75
CA GLU A 144 -2.44 -27.33 18.95
C GLU A 144 -3.44 -27.80 20.00
N LEU A 145 -4.20 -28.85 19.69
CA LEU A 145 -5.06 -29.56 20.63
C LEU A 145 -4.67 -31.05 20.71
N TRP A 146 -4.35 -31.53 21.90
CA TRP A 146 -4.01 -32.92 22.15
C TRP A 146 -5.00 -33.53 23.14
N VAL A 147 -5.56 -34.68 22.79
CA VAL A 147 -6.59 -35.39 23.57
C VAL A 147 -6.17 -36.84 23.73
N LEU A 148 -6.08 -37.32 24.97
CA LEU A 148 -5.73 -38.71 25.24
C LEU A 148 -6.89 -39.66 24.89
N GLY A 149 -8.12 -39.28 25.22
CA GLY A 149 -9.33 -40.05 24.92
C GLY A 149 -9.85 -39.79 23.50
N SER A 150 -11.17 -39.60 23.42
CA SER A 150 -11.95 -39.32 22.20
C SER A 150 -12.49 -37.89 22.16
N VAL A 151 -13.05 -37.53 21.00
CA VAL A 151 -13.81 -36.29 20.79
C VAL A 151 -15.29 -36.56 20.51
N GLY A 152 -16.14 -35.54 20.64
CA GLY A 152 -17.57 -35.63 20.39
C GLY A 152 -17.98 -35.13 19.00
N ASP A 153 -19.29 -34.98 18.81
CA ASP A 153 -19.94 -35.01 17.50
C ASP A 153 -19.41 -34.01 16.45
N SER A 154 -19.43 -32.72 16.73
CA SER A 154 -19.03 -31.67 15.78
C SER A 154 -17.59 -31.21 15.97
N PHE A 155 -16.67 -32.17 16.12
CA PHE A 155 -15.25 -31.88 16.24
C PHE A 155 -14.68 -31.23 14.97
N ALA A 156 -13.79 -30.25 15.13
CA ALA A 156 -13.14 -29.53 14.03
C ALA A 156 -14.08 -28.79 13.07
N GLU A 157 -15.25 -28.37 13.56
CA GLU A 157 -16.19 -27.55 12.79
C GLU A 157 -15.60 -26.16 12.49
N PHE A 158 -15.58 -25.78 11.21
CA PHE A 158 -14.96 -24.54 10.73
C PHE A 158 -13.48 -24.37 11.09
N MET A 159 -12.74 -25.49 11.22
CA MET A 159 -11.30 -25.46 11.47
C MET A 159 -10.55 -24.82 10.27
N ALA A 160 -9.98 -23.64 10.49
CA ALA A 160 -9.19 -22.89 9.51
C ALA A 160 -7.72 -22.81 9.94
N GLY A 161 -7.17 -23.97 10.30
CA GLY A 161 -5.77 -24.16 10.63
C GLY A 161 -5.54 -24.65 12.06
N GLY A 162 -4.35 -25.18 12.30
CA GLY A 162 -3.98 -25.83 13.55
C GLY A 162 -3.68 -27.32 13.39
N VAL A 163 -3.28 -27.94 14.49
CA VAL A 163 -3.03 -29.38 14.57
C VAL A 163 -3.84 -29.97 15.73
N ALA A 164 -4.55 -31.06 15.47
CA ALA A 164 -5.22 -31.83 16.51
C ALA A 164 -4.68 -33.26 16.58
N VAL A 165 -4.55 -33.82 17.79
CA VAL A 165 -4.09 -35.20 18.02
C VAL A 165 -5.03 -35.92 18.97
N ILE A 166 -5.71 -36.95 18.50
CA ILE A 166 -6.73 -37.72 19.24
C ILE A 166 -6.23 -39.16 19.42
N CYS A 167 -5.87 -39.55 20.64
CA CYS A 167 -5.19 -40.83 20.86
C CYS A 167 -6.14 -42.04 20.97
N GLY A 168 -7.43 -41.80 21.22
CA GLY A 168 -8.46 -42.84 21.33
C GLY A 168 -8.18 -43.84 22.45
N TYR A 169 -7.53 -43.40 23.53
CA TYR A 169 -7.10 -44.25 24.63
C TYR A 169 -8.03 -44.11 25.84
N ASP A 170 -8.41 -45.25 26.45
CA ASP A 170 -9.25 -45.31 27.66
C ASP A 170 -10.52 -44.44 27.58
N THR A 171 -11.25 -44.61 26.47
CA THR A 171 -12.44 -43.81 26.14
C THR A 171 -13.69 -44.71 26.06
N PRO A 172 -14.87 -44.20 26.46
CA PRO A 172 -16.13 -44.91 26.26
C PRO A 172 -16.58 -44.94 24.77
N ARG A 173 -16.00 -44.13 23.88
CA ARG A 173 -16.36 -44.05 22.45
C ARG A 173 -15.50 -44.95 21.57
N GLN A 174 -15.34 -46.22 21.95
CA GLN A 174 -14.39 -47.14 21.30
C GLN A 174 -14.68 -47.41 19.82
N GLU A 175 -15.93 -47.29 19.38
CA GLU A 175 -16.34 -47.52 17.99
C GLU A 175 -16.29 -46.27 17.10
N ASN A 176 -16.17 -45.08 17.70
CA ASN A 176 -16.13 -43.82 16.96
C ASN A 176 -15.39 -42.73 17.73
N VAL A 177 -14.06 -42.71 17.61
CA VAL A 177 -13.19 -41.80 18.37
C VAL A 177 -13.32 -40.33 17.94
N MET A 178 -13.91 -40.09 16.77
CA MET A 178 -14.05 -38.79 16.11
C MET A 178 -15.45 -38.15 16.23
N GLY A 179 -16.42 -38.85 16.85
CA GLY A 179 -17.80 -38.35 17.00
C GLY A 179 -18.63 -38.35 15.71
N TYR A 180 -19.87 -37.88 15.79
CA TYR A 180 -20.81 -37.72 14.67
C TYR A 180 -20.66 -36.40 13.89
N ARG A 181 -20.17 -36.50 12.63
CA ARG A 181 -19.94 -35.40 11.66
C ARG A 181 -18.77 -34.45 11.99
N PRO A 182 -17.55 -34.98 12.16
CA PRO A 182 -16.37 -34.16 12.31
C PRO A 182 -16.00 -33.43 10.99
N CYS A 183 -15.24 -32.34 11.13
CA CYS A 183 -14.60 -31.58 10.04
C CYS A 183 -15.55 -30.81 9.10
N VAL A 184 -16.81 -30.60 9.48
CA VAL A 184 -17.74 -29.78 8.67
C VAL A 184 -17.21 -28.35 8.55
N GLY A 185 -17.09 -27.85 7.33
CA GLY A 185 -16.54 -26.52 7.05
C GLY A 185 -15.04 -26.39 7.30
N MET A 186 -14.29 -27.50 7.41
CA MET A 186 -12.83 -27.46 7.51
C MET A 186 -12.21 -26.81 6.26
N VAL A 187 -11.32 -25.85 6.47
CA VAL A 187 -10.67 -25.08 5.40
C VAL A 187 -9.17 -25.36 5.35
N SER A 188 -8.53 -25.57 6.51
CA SER A 188 -7.11 -25.91 6.60
C SER A 188 -6.76 -26.60 7.92
N GLY A 189 -5.56 -27.15 8.02
CA GLY A 189 -5.05 -27.83 9.22
C GLY A 189 -4.97 -29.36 9.10
N ARG A 190 -4.50 -30.01 10.17
CA ARG A 190 -4.23 -31.46 10.23
C ARG A 190 -4.79 -32.08 11.49
N ILE A 191 -5.36 -33.27 11.38
CA ILE A 191 -5.90 -34.02 12.52
C ILE A 191 -5.33 -35.44 12.47
N PHE A 192 -4.50 -35.76 13.46
CA PHE A 192 -4.02 -37.11 13.73
C PHE A 192 -5.00 -37.80 14.66
N PHE A 193 -5.43 -39.00 14.32
CA PHE A 193 -6.29 -39.77 15.21
C PHE A 193 -5.97 -41.27 15.17
N ARG A 194 -6.22 -41.94 16.29
CA ARG A 194 -6.01 -43.38 16.48
C ARG A 194 -7.31 -44.06 16.88
N GLY A 195 -7.68 -45.11 16.17
CA GLY A 195 -8.91 -45.88 16.40
C GLY A 195 -9.96 -45.74 15.28
N PRO A 196 -11.12 -46.41 15.43
CA PRO A 196 -12.16 -46.41 14.41
C PRO A 196 -12.96 -45.09 14.37
N HIS A 197 -13.51 -44.78 13.19
CA HIS A 197 -14.41 -43.65 12.96
C HIS A 197 -15.62 -44.09 12.14
N GLN A 198 -16.76 -43.41 12.31
CA GLN A 198 -17.98 -43.68 11.54
C GLN A 198 -18.21 -42.70 10.36
N GLY A 199 -17.28 -41.78 10.14
CA GLY A 199 -17.30 -40.87 8.98
C GLY A 199 -16.78 -39.48 9.33
N TYR A 200 -16.59 -38.65 8.31
CA TYR A 200 -16.20 -37.24 8.42
C TYR A 200 -16.81 -36.46 7.24
N SER A 201 -16.70 -35.12 7.23
CA SER A 201 -17.09 -34.32 6.06
C SER A 201 -16.14 -34.61 4.89
N GLU A 202 -16.53 -35.53 3.99
CA GLU A 202 -15.76 -35.82 2.77
C GLU A 202 -15.71 -34.64 1.79
N GLU A 203 -16.62 -33.67 1.95
CA GLU A 203 -16.66 -32.41 1.19
C GLU A 203 -15.50 -31.48 1.58
N ASP A 204 -15.12 -31.47 2.86
CA ASP A 204 -14.16 -30.52 3.41
C ASP A 204 -12.82 -31.13 3.78
N ALA A 205 -12.80 -32.42 4.11
CA ALA A 205 -11.61 -33.14 4.53
C ALA A 205 -11.39 -34.40 3.68
N LYS A 206 -10.16 -34.90 3.72
CA LYS A 206 -9.75 -36.16 3.10
C LYS A 206 -8.79 -36.90 4.02
N LEU A 207 -8.87 -38.22 4.02
CA LEU A 207 -7.80 -39.07 4.54
C LEU A 207 -6.57 -38.89 3.66
N SER A 208 -5.44 -38.59 4.29
CA SER A 208 -4.16 -38.41 3.64
C SER A 208 -3.17 -39.46 4.13
N PRO A 209 -2.23 -39.90 3.26
CA PRO A 209 -1.14 -40.75 3.70
C PRO A 209 -0.36 -40.07 4.82
N LEU A 210 -0.19 -40.77 5.93
CA LEU A 210 0.69 -40.33 7.00
C LEU A 210 2.13 -40.46 6.51
N SER A 211 2.86 -39.36 6.33
CA SER A 211 4.25 -39.37 5.84
C SER A 211 5.27 -39.74 6.94
N ASP A 212 6.54 -39.97 6.58
CA ASP A 212 7.60 -40.24 7.56
C ASP A 212 7.88 -39.03 8.44
N GLU A 213 7.82 -37.83 7.87
CA GLU A 213 7.94 -36.56 8.59
C GLU A 213 6.78 -36.38 9.58
N ASP A 214 5.56 -36.64 9.14
CA ASP A 214 4.37 -36.57 10.01
C ASP A 214 4.45 -37.57 11.17
N TRP A 215 4.92 -38.80 10.90
CA TRP A 215 5.06 -39.83 11.92
C TRP A 215 6.14 -39.48 12.94
N GLN A 216 7.28 -38.95 12.49
CA GLN A 216 8.34 -38.51 13.37
C GLN A 216 7.90 -37.32 14.22
N TRP A 217 7.23 -36.33 13.62
CA TRP A 217 6.65 -35.19 14.34
C TRP A 217 5.67 -35.65 15.42
N LEU A 218 4.79 -36.61 15.10
CA LEU A 218 3.83 -37.15 16.07
C LEU A 218 4.56 -37.82 17.25
N LYS A 219 5.58 -38.64 16.99
CA LYS A 219 6.36 -39.30 18.05
C LYS A 219 7.07 -38.32 18.96
N ASP A 220 7.71 -37.30 18.42
CA ASP A 220 8.46 -36.32 19.21
C ASP A 220 7.54 -35.50 20.12
N ASN A 221 6.39 -35.07 19.58
CA ASN A 221 5.43 -34.28 20.34
C ASN A 221 4.58 -35.14 21.29
N MET A 222 4.35 -36.42 20.99
CA MET A 222 3.70 -37.38 21.90
C MET A 222 4.48 -37.55 23.20
N ALA A 223 5.82 -37.61 23.13
CA ALA A 223 6.66 -37.69 24.33
C ALA A 223 6.44 -36.48 25.25
N ALA A 224 6.37 -35.28 24.68
CA ALA A 224 6.12 -34.04 25.42
C ALA A 224 4.70 -34.01 26.04
N PHE A 225 3.69 -34.41 25.26
CA PHE A 225 2.30 -34.49 25.72
C PHE A 225 2.14 -35.45 26.91
N LEU A 226 2.68 -36.68 26.79
CA LEU A 226 2.59 -37.69 27.84
C LEU A 226 3.42 -37.33 29.08
N THR A 227 4.59 -36.72 28.91
CA THR A 227 5.38 -36.21 30.05
C THR A 227 4.61 -35.14 30.81
N THR A 228 3.98 -34.21 30.09
CA THR A 228 3.22 -33.09 30.70
C THR A 228 1.97 -33.58 31.44
N THR A 229 1.25 -34.52 30.84
CA THR A 229 0.04 -35.11 31.42
C THR A 229 0.33 -36.17 32.49
N GLY A 230 1.57 -36.63 32.62
CA GLY A 230 2.00 -37.64 33.59
C GLY A 230 1.64 -39.07 33.18
N ARG A 231 1.62 -39.36 31.88
CA ARG A 231 1.22 -40.64 31.26
C ARG A 231 2.34 -41.26 30.40
N THR A 232 3.60 -41.11 30.81
CA THR A 232 4.78 -41.53 30.03
C THR A 232 4.80 -43.03 29.72
N GLU A 233 4.14 -43.85 30.54
CA GLU A 233 3.98 -45.28 30.33
C GLU A 233 3.26 -45.62 29.02
N LEU A 234 2.46 -44.70 28.48
CA LEU A 234 1.72 -44.90 27.23
C LEU A 234 2.54 -44.65 25.98
N TYR A 235 3.75 -44.12 26.08
CA TYR A 235 4.53 -43.74 24.90
C TYR A 235 4.78 -44.95 23.99
N ALA A 236 5.23 -46.06 24.57
CA ALA A 236 5.47 -47.30 23.83
C ALA A 236 4.19 -47.84 23.19
N VAL A 237 3.04 -47.69 23.86
CA VAL A 237 1.74 -48.16 23.35
C VAL A 237 1.24 -47.31 22.19
N LEU A 238 1.28 -45.98 22.33
CA LEU A 238 0.74 -45.06 21.33
C LEU A 238 1.65 -44.91 20.10
N THR A 239 2.93 -45.28 20.21
CA THR A 239 3.91 -45.18 19.12
C THR A 239 4.39 -46.53 18.56
N ALA A 240 3.82 -47.64 19.03
CA ALA A 240 4.18 -48.99 18.57
C ALA A 240 3.89 -49.20 17.09
N GLU A 241 2.69 -48.82 16.64
CA GLU A 241 2.20 -49.14 15.30
C GLU A 241 1.71 -47.89 14.56
N ARG A 242 2.40 -47.53 13.48
CA ARG A 242 1.99 -46.42 12.60
C ARG A 242 0.64 -46.66 11.93
N SER A 243 0.33 -47.91 11.58
CA SER A 243 -0.94 -48.32 10.95
C SER A 243 -2.17 -48.09 11.83
N SER A 244 -1.98 -47.96 13.15
CA SER A 244 -3.05 -47.60 14.08
C SER A 244 -3.46 -46.12 13.99
N TRP A 245 -2.65 -45.28 13.32
CA TRP A 245 -2.87 -43.85 13.17
C TRP A 245 -3.33 -43.47 11.77
N GLN A 246 -4.20 -42.48 11.73
CA GLN A 246 -4.80 -41.93 10.53
C GLN A 246 -4.63 -40.41 10.54
N LEU A 247 -4.60 -39.81 9.35
CA LEU A 247 -4.43 -38.37 9.16
C LEU A 247 -5.55 -37.81 8.29
N LEU A 248 -6.30 -36.86 8.84
CA LEU A 248 -7.23 -36.02 8.10
C LEU A 248 -6.58 -34.67 7.79
N THR A 249 -6.72 -34.24 6.53
CA THR A 249 -6.31 -32.92 6.05
C THR A 249 -7.48 -32.26 5.34
N ALA A 250 -7.54 -30.93 5.39
CA ALA A 250 -8.51 -30.19 4.58
C ALA A 250 -8.29 -30.42 3.07
N ARG A 251 -9.37 -30.49 2.31
CA ARG A 251 -9.34 -30.41 0.85
C ARG A 251 -8.98 -29.00 0.40
N GLN A 252 -8.12 -28.91 -0.61
CA GLN A 252 -7.79 -27.64 -1.25
C GLN A 252 -8.99 -27.12 -2.06
N PRO A 253 -9.10 -25.80 -2.30
CA PRO A 253 -10.22 -25.23 -3.06
C PRO A 253 -10.45 -25.87 -4.44
N HIS A 254 -9.39 -26.27 -5.14
CA HIS A 254 -9.48 -26.95 -6.44
C HIS A 254 -9.88 -28.43 -6.34
N GLU A 255 -9.79 -29.03 -5.15
CA GLU A 255 -10.22 -30.41 -4.87
C GLU A 255 -11.69 -30.47 -4.42
N LYS A 256 -12.30 -29.33 -4.07
CA LYS A 256 -13.71 -29.26 -3.72
C LYS A 256 -14.55 -29.36 -5.00
N ALA A 257 -15.32 -30.43 -5.12
CA ALA A 257 -16.18 -30.64 -6.28
C ALA A 257 -17.24 -29.52 -6.36
N ALA A 258 -17.43 -28.95 -7.56
CA ALA A 258 -18.54 -28.05 -7.81
C ALA A 258 -19.85 -28.81 -7.65
N ARG A 259 -20.69 -28.36 -6.73
CA ARG A 259 -21.95 -29.04 -6.41
C ARG A 259 -23.02 -28.65 -7.42
N THR A 260 -23.75 -29.63 -7.94
CA THR A 260 -25.09 -29.37 -8.48
C THR A 260 -26.03 -29.26 -7.28
N THR A 261 -26.25 -28.04 -6.80
CA THR A 261 -27.28 -27.80 -5.79
C THR A 261 -28.64 -28.06 -6.42
N ARG A 262 -29.49 -28.86 -5.75
CA ARG A 262 -30.90 -28.97 -6.14
C ARG A 262 -31.50 -27.56 -6.06
N SER A 263 -32.07 -27.07 -7.15
CA SER A 263 -32.74 -25.76 -7.12
C SER A 263 -33.86 -25.80 -6.08
N MET A 264 -34.16 -24.67 -5.45
CA MET A 264 -35.28 -24.60 -4.51
C MET A 264 -36.61 -25.01 -5.15
N GLY A 265 -36.79 -24.76 -6.45
CA GLY A 265 -37.94 -25.27 -7.22
C GLY A 265 -37.98 -26.80 -7.25
N ARG A 266 -36.84 -27.44 -7.57
CA ARG A 266 -36.74 -28.91 -7.61
C ARG A 266 -36.85 -29.54 -6.21
N PHE A 267 -36.31 -28.90 -5.16
CA PHE A 267 -36.51 -29.35 -3.77
C PHE A 267 -37.98 -29.24 -3.35
N ARG A 268 -38.62 -28.12 -3.70
CA ARG A 268 -40.05 -27.92 -3.48
C ARG A 268 -40.85 -29.04 -4.13
N GLU A 269 -40.62 -29.31 -5.41
CA GLU A 269 -41.38 -30.31 -6.17
C GLU A 269 -41.09 -31.76 -5.73
N GLU A 270 -39.82 -32.14 -5.58
CA GLU A 270 -39.43 -33.54 -5.38
C GLU A 270 -39.46 -34.01 -3.92
N ILE A 271 -39.32 -33.08 -2.97
CA ILE A 271 -39.26 -33.38 -1.53
C ILE A 271 -40.42 -32.70 -0.82
N TRP A 272 -40.50 -31.37 -0.82
CA TRP A 272 -41.46 -30.65 0.02
C TRP A 272 -42.90 -30.99 -0.32
N ASP A 273 -43.29 -30.85 -1.59
CA ASP A 273 -44.64 -31.13 -2.05
C ASP A 273 -44.98 -32.62 -1.99
N ARG A 274 -43.96 -33.48 -2.12
CA ARG A 274 -44.12 -34.93 -1.94
C ARG A 274 -44.41 -35.32 -0.49
N GLU A 275 -43.68 -34.74 0.46
CA GLU A 275 -43.82 -35.08 1.89
C GLU A 275 -45.00 -34.36 2.54
N LEU A 276 -45.35 -33.14 2.09
CA LEU A 276 -46.31 -32.26 2.75
C LEU A 276 -47.54 -31.89 1.89
N GLY A 277 -47.61 -32.34 0.64
CA GLY A 277 -48.67 -31.95 -0.32
C GLY A 277 -48.33 -30.67 -1.09
N ALA A 278 -49.03 -30.40 -2.20
CA ALA A 278 -48.78 -29.24 -3.04
C ALA A 278 -48.93 -27.92 -2.25
N GLY A 279 -47.84 -27.15 -2.12
CA GLY A 279 -47.82 -25.95 -1.28
C GLY A 279 -47.50 -26.22 0.21
N GLY A 280 -47.13 -27.44 0.56
CA GLY A 280 -46.80 -27.85 1.92
C GLY A 280 -47.94 -27.75 2.92
N LEU A 281 -47.58 -27.57 4.19
CA LEU A 281 -48.47 -27.59 5.36
C LEU A 281 -49.71 -26.67 5.30
N ILE A 282 -49.68 -25.62 4.48
CA ILE A 282 -50.79 -24.67 4.30
C ILE A 282 -51.15 -24.51 2.81
N GLY A 283 -50.84 -25.54 2.01
CA GLY A 283 -51.08 -25.60 0.56
C GLY A 283 -52.50 -25.20 0.16
N ASP A 284 -53.45 -25.72 0.92
CA ASP A 284 -54.89 -25.58 0.81
C ASP A 284 -55.45 -24.23 1.31
N LEU A 285 -54.66 -23.44 2.04
CA LEU A 285 -55.12 -22.20 2.70
C LEU A 285 -54.72 -20.91 1.96
N THR A 286 -53.98 -20.97 0.85
CA THR A 286 -53.60 -19.76 0.11
C THR A 286 -53.37 -19.97 -1.38
N ASP A 287 -53.96 -19.05 -2.17
CA ASP A 287 -53.87 -18.98 -3.63
C ASP A 287 -52.74 -18.07 -4.14
N LEU A 288 -51.85 -17.59 -3.26
CA LEU A 288 -50.73 -16.75 -3.66
C LEU A 288 -49.77 -17.51 -4.59
N PRO A 289 -49.25 -16.89 -5.66
CA PRO A 289 -48.23 -17.49 -6.51
C PRO A 289 -46.98 -17.85 -5.70
N ARG A 290 -46.69 -19.15 -5.54
CA ARG A 290 -45.56 -19.64 -4.74
C ARG A 290 -44.30 -19.81 -5.59
N THR A 291 -43.95 -18.80 -6.38
CA THR A 291 -42.68 -18.79 -7.11
C THR A 291 -41.54 -18.76 -6.10
N ALA A 292 -40.59 -19.69 -6.27
CA ALA A 292 -39.44 -19.76 -5.39
C ALA A 292 -38.50 -18.58 -5.69
N VAL A 293 -38.64 -17.50 -4.93
CA VAL A 293 -37.61 -16.45 -4.89
C VAL A 293 -36.45 -16.99 -4.06
N ALA A 294 -35.27 -17.11 -4.66
CA ALA A 294 -34.09 -17.52 -3.93
C ALA A 294 -33.81 -16.53 -2.79
N VAL A 295 -33.55 -17.04 -1.58
CA VAL A 295 -33.15 -16.19 -0.43
C VAL A 295 -31.89 -15.39 -0.75
N VAL A 296 -31.02 -15.97 -1.59
CA VAL A 296 -29.85 -15.30 -2.17
C VAL A 296 -29.99 -15.34 -3.70
N PRO A 297 -30.44 -14.25 -4.32
CA PRO A 297 -30.65 -14.21 -5.76
C PRO A 297 -29.33 -14.10 -6.55
N THR A 298 -29.31 -14.71 -7.74
CA THR A 298 -28.27 -14.56 -8.77
C THR A 298 -28.87 -13.96 -10.04
N GLY A 299 -28.09 -13.87 -11.13
CA GLY A 299 -28.60 -13.42 -12.43
C GLY A 299 -29.14 -11.99 -12.37
N GLU A 300 -30.33 -11.77 -12.93
CA GLU A 300 -31.01 -10.47 -12.95
C GLU A 300 -31.62 -10.08 -11.60
N LEU A 301 -31.91 -11.06 -10.73
CA LEU A 301 -32.55 -10.82 -9.44
C LEU A 301 -31.56 -10.39 -8.34
N ARG A 302 -30.24 -10.49 -8.58
CA ARG A 302 -29.24 -10.06 -7.60
C ARG A 302 -29.28 -8.55 -7.42
N ARG A 303 -29.03 -8.07 -6.20
CA ARG A 303 -29.03 -6.63 -5.89
C ARG A 303 -27.82 -5.90 -6.46
N PHE A 304 -26.67 -6.57 -6.50
CA PHE A 304 -25.40 -5.94 -6.86
C PHE A 304 -24.60 -6.76 -7.87
N VAL A 305 -23.85 -6.07 -8.73
CA VAL A 305 -22.97 -6.64 -9.75
C VAL A 305 -21.54 -6.16 -9.54
N PRO A 306 -20.56 -7.06 -9.39
CA PRO A 306 -19.16 -6.67 -9.33
C PRO A 306 -18.60 -6.42 -10.74
N PHE A 307 -17.86 -5.33 -10.91
CA PHE A 307 -17.19 -4.93 -12.15
C PHE A 307 -15.67 -4.92 -11.96
N TRP A 308 -14.94 -5.49 -12.91
CA TRP A 308 -13.48 -5.49 -12.92
C TRP A 308 -12.97 -4.22 -13.61
N GLU A 309 -12.70 -3.17 -12.84
CA GLU A 309 -12.36 -1.82 -13.31
C GLU A 309 -10.85 -1.62 -13.51
N ASN A 310 -10.17 -2.60 -14.11
CA ASN A 310 -8.72 -2.54 -14.29
C ASN A 310 -8.31 -1.41 -15.23
N GLU A 311 -7.39 -0.54 -14.78
CA GLU A 311 -6.90 0.63 -15.51
C GLU A 311 -8.00 1.62 -15.95
N ARG A 312 -9.16 1.60 -15.29
CA ARG A 312 -10.26 2.56 -15.52
C ARG A 312 -10.11 3.86 -14.74
N HIS A 313 -9.14 3.92 -13.83
CA HIS A 313 -8.84 5.07 -13.00
C HIS A 313 -7.32 5.34 -12.99
N LEU A 314 -6.93 6.61 -12.87
CA LEU A 314 -5.52 6.94 -12.65
C LEU A 314 -5.11 6.59 -11.22
N PRO A 315 -3.98 5.90 -11.02
CA PRO A 315 -3.44 5.67 -9.70
C PRO A 315 -3.05 7.02 -9.08
N PRO A 316 -3.28 7.26 -7.77
CA PRO A 316 -3.02 8.57 -7.15
C PRO A 316 -1.62 9.13 -7.41
N CYS A 317 -0.60 8.27 -7.37
CA CYS A 317 0.78 8.65 -7.68
C CYS A 317 1.00 9.12 -9.13
N GLN A 318 0.28 8.55 -10.10
CA GLN A 318 0.31 8.99 -11.50
C GLN A 318 -0.53 10.25 -11.70
N ALA A 319 -1.70 10.34 -11.06
CA ALA A 319 -2.58 11.52 -11.11
C ALA A 319 -1.90 12.77 -10.52
N SER A 320 -1.13 12.61 -9.45
CA SER A 320 -0.33 13.70 -8.85
C SER A 320 0.93 14.05 -9.63
N CYS A 321 1.35 13.24 -10.61
CA CYS A 321 2.52 13.52 -11.43
C CYS A 321 2.14 14.46 -12.58
N PRO A 322 2.67 15.70 -12.66
CA PRO A 322 2.33 16.61 -13.76
C PRO A 322 2.71 16.09 -15.16
N THR A 323 3.67 15.16 -15.22
CA THR A 323 4.08 14.48 -16.46
C THR A 323 3.24 13.23 -16.76
N GLY A 324 2.46 12.73 -15.79
CA GLY A 324 1.62 11.54 -15.92
C GLY A 324 2.38 10.22 -15.99
N ILE A 325 3.57 10.14 -15.38
CA ILE A 325 4.41 8.92 -15.39
C ILE A 325 3.72 7.80 -14.59
N PRO A 326 3.49 6.61 -15.17
CA PRO A 326 2.82 5.50 -14.51
C PRO A 326 3.79 4.72 -13.60
N VAL A 327 4.12 5.28 -12.44
CA VAL A 327 5.10 4.68 -11.51
C VAL A 327 4.69 3.28 -11.04
N GLN A 328 3.38 3.03 -10.87
CA GLN A 328 2.84 1.71 -10.53
C GLN A 328 3.12 0.65 -11.61
N LYS A 329 3.11 1.03 -12.90
CA LYS A 329 3.46 0.11 -14.00
C LYS A 329 4.94 -0.21 -13.97
N ARG A 330 5.78 0.77 -13.65
CA ARG A 330 7.23 0.56 -13.45
C ARG A 330 7.49 -0.42 -12.30
N TRP A 331 6.82 -0.24 -11.16
CA TRP A 331 6.89 -1.21 -10.05
C TRP A 331 6.37 -2.60 -10.43
N SER A 332 5.35 -2.67 -11.29
CA SER A 332 4.85 -3.95 -11.81
C SER A 332 5.87 -4.67 -12.67
N LEU A 333 6.55 -3.96 -13.57
CA LEU A 333 7.63 -4.52 -14.39
C LEU A 333 8.77 -5.07 -13.52
N ILE A 334 9.16 -4.35 -12.46
CA ILE A 334 10.20 -4.83 -11.53
C ILE A 334 9.78 -6.12 -10.83
N ARG A 335 8.52 -6.22 -10.36
CA ARG A 335 8.00 -7.47 -9.77
C ARG A 335 8.00 -8.65 -10.75
N GLN A 336 7.90 -8.38 -12.05
CA GLN A 336 7.99 -9.38 -13.11
C GLN A 336 9.44 -9.71 -13.51
N GLY A 337 10.44 -9.14 -12.83
CA GLY A 337 11.86 -9.28 -13.18
C GLY A 337 12.30 -8.43 -14.38
N LYS A 338 11.46 -7.52 -14.87
CA LYS A 338 11.70 -6.67 -16.05
C LYS A 338 12.23 -5.28 -15.65
N THR A 339 13.33 -5.24 -14.88
CA THR A 339 13.89 -3.99 -14.33
C THR A 339 14.34 -3.02 -15.44
N GLU A 340 14.99 -3.50 -16.50
CA GLU A 340 15.38 -2.65 -17.65
C GLU A 340 14.16 -1.96 -18.27
N ALA A 341 13.09 -2.71 -18.56
CA ALA A 341 11.86 -2.14 -19.11
C ALA A 341 11.21 -1.11 -18.16
N ALA A 342 11.32 -1.30 -16.84
CA ALA A 342 10.80 -0.37 -15.85
C ALA A 342 11.55 0.96 -15.82
N VAL A 343 12.87 0.95 -16.00
CA VAL A 343 13.68 2.17 -16.07
C VAL A 343 13.52 2.86 -17.41
N ASP A 344 13.46 2.12 -18.51
CA ASP A 344 13.27 2.61 -19.88
C ASP A 344 11.89 3.27 -20.08
N LEU A 345 10.85 2.75 -19.43
CA LEU A 345 9.49 3.28 -19.52
C LEU A 345 9.41 4.78 -19.20
N ALA A 346 10.27 5.29 -18.31
CA ALA A 346 10.28 6.71 -17.96
C ALA A 346 10.62 7.61 -19.16
N LEU A 347 11.47 7.15 -20.08
CA LEU A 347 11.86 7.92 -21.27
C LEU A 347 10.69 8.13 -22.25
N ARG A 348 9.61 7.34 -22.17
CA ARG A 348 8.37 7.61 -22.92
C ARG A 348 7.61 8.84 -22.41
N TYR A 349 7.99 9.37 -21.24
CA TYR A 349 7.28 10.47 -20.56
C TYR A 349 8.14 11.69 -20.34
N THR A 350 9.44 11.51 -20.09
CA THR A 350 10.37 12.62 -19.88
C THR A 350 11.77 12.25 -20.38
N PRO A 351 12.51 13.19 -20.99
CA PRO A 351 13.93 12.99 -21.27
C PRO A 351 14.83 13.05 -20.02
N PHE A 352 14.29 13.44 -18.86
CA PHE A 352 15.05 13.70 -17.63
C PHE A 352 14.66 12.81 -16.43
N PRO A 353 14.54 11.48 -16.59
CA PRO A 353 14.12 10.63 -15.49
C PRO A 353 15.12 10.62 -14.31
N ALA A 354 16.43 10.76 -14.55
CA ALA A 354 17.41 10.83 -13.47
C ALA A 354 17.46 12.26 -12.89
N THR A 355 17.71 13.27 -13.73
CA THR A 355 17.88 14.67 -13.32
C THR A 355 16.67 15.18 -12.55
N VAL A 356 15.47 14.94 -13.08
CA VAL A 356 14.25 15.45 -12.44
C VAL A 356 13.68 14.43 -11.48
N CYS A 357 13.29 13.24 -11.92
CA CYS A 357 12.60 12.31 -11.02
C CYS A 357 13.52 11.74 -9.93
N GLY A 358 14.84 11.67 -10.15
CA GLY A 358 15.80 11.15 -9.18
C GLY A 358 16.36 12.16 -8.17
N TYR A 359 16.44 13.45 -8.54
CA TYR A 359 17.11 14.49 -7.74
C TYR A 359 16.30 15.76 -7.50
N LEU A 360 15.66 16.33 -8.54
CA LEU A 360 15.10 17.69 -8.45
C LEU A 360 13.60 17.76 -8.19
N CYS A 361 12.86 16.69 -8.44
CA CYS A 361 11.43 16.62 -8.22
C CYS A 361 11.10 16.71 -6.72
N PRO A 362 10.07 17.46 -6.31
CA PRO A 362 9.56 17.42 -4.93
C PRO A 362 8.76 16.15 -4.62
N ASN A 363 8.76 15.17 -5.53
CA ASN A 363 8.13 13.85 -5.40
C ASN A 363 6.62 13.90 -5.12
N LEU A 364 5.88 14.69 -5.88
CA LEU A 364 4.41 14.77 -5.80
C LEU A 364 3.73 13.39 -5.91
N CYS A 365 4.31 12.47 -6.68
CA CYS A 365 3.84 11.08 -6.77
C CYS A 365 3.98 10.30 -5.44
N MET A 366 5.01 10.60 -4.64
CA MET A 366 5.19 10.04 -3.30
C MET A 366 4.23 10.69 -2.32
N GLN A 367 4.01 12.01 -2.42
CA GLN A 367 3.02 12.74 -1.62
C GLN A 367 1.57 12.30 -1.90
N GLY A 368 1.27 11.91 -3.13
CA GLY A 368 -0.02 11.31 -3.51
C GLY A 368 -0.10 9.81 -3.27
N CYS A 369 0.92 9.17 -2.67
CA CYS A 369 0.92 7.72 -2.50
C CYS A 369 -0.13 7.28 -1.47
N THR A 370 -1.04 6.39 -1.89
CA THR A 370 -2.12 5.84 -1.05
C THR A 370 -1.64 5.22 0.26
N ARG A 371 -0.40 4.69 0.29
CA ARG A 371 0.21 4.10 1.50
C ARG A 371 0.18 5.03 2.72
N GLN A 372 0.30 6.33 2.49
CA GLN A 372 0.31 7.32 3.57
C GLN A 372 -1.02 7.38 4.34
N ASN A 373 -2.14 6.94 3.75
CA ASN A 373 -3.43 6.89 4.43
C ASN A 373 -3.44 5.92 5.62
N ALA A 374 -2.58 4.91 5.58
CA ALA A 374 -2.38 3.96 6.68
C ALA A 374 -1.08 4.25 7.46
N GLN A 375 -0.55 5.48 7.38
CA GLN A 375 0.72 5.89 7.98
C GLN A 375 1.92 5.03 7.54
N LEU A 376 1.82 4.36 6.39
CA LEU A 376 2.92 3.61 5.80
C LEU A 376 3.81 4.56 5.01
N PRO A 377 5.15 4.37 5.02
CA PRO A 377 6.05 5.15 4.19
C PRO A 377 5.67 5.05 2.70
N PRO A 378 5.73 6.16 1.94
CA PRO A 378 5.57 6.12 0.49
C PRO A 378 6.72 5.35 -0.16
N LEU A 379 6.52 4.89 -1.39
CA LEU A 379 7.56 4.21 -2.15
C LEU A 379 8.63 5.22 -2.61
N ASP A 380 9.91 4.84 -2.54
CA ASP A 380 11.01 5.69 -3.00
C ASP A 380 11.11 5.72 -4.53
N VAL A 381 10.29 6.57 -5.15
CA VAL A 381 10.31 6.82 -6.60
C VAL A 381 11.60 7.52 -7.04
N ALA A 382 12.28 8.23 -6.13
CA ALA A 382 13.53 8.90 -6.45
C ALA A 382 14.67 7.90 -6.71
N ALA A 383 14.73 6.80 -5.94
CA ALA A 383 15.64 5.68 -6.25
C ALA A 383 15.42 5.14 -7.66
N LEU A 384 14.16 4.94 -8.05
CA LEU A 384 13.80 4.50 -9.39
C LEU A 384 14.12 5.56 -10.48
N GLY A 385 14.06 6.85 -10.15
CA GLY A 385 14.53 7.92 -11.03
C GLY A 385 16.04 7.87 -11.24
N ARG A 386 16.82 7.71 -10.17
CA ARG A 386 18.29 7.59 -10.25
C ARG A 386 18.74 6.39 -11.07
N ALA A 387 18.04 5.26 -10.94
CA ALA A 387 18.31 4.05 -11.74
C ALA A 387 18.05 4.24 -13.25
N SER A 388 17.25 5.23 -13.65
CA SER A 388 17.01 5.56 -15.06
C SER A 388 18.14 6.33 -15.74
N LEU A 389 19.29 6.56 -15.07
CA LEU A 389 20.43 7.23 -15.71
C LEU A 389 20.86 6.48 -16.98
N GLU A 390 20.92 5.15 -16.94
CA GLU A 390 21.33 4.31 -18.08
C GLU A 390 20.15 3.84 -18.95
N ALA A 391 18.96 4.41 -18.77
CA ALA A 391 17.78 4.04 -19.55
C ALA A 391 18.00 4.22 -21.06
N ARG A 392 17.52 3.25 -21.84
CA ARG A 392 17.65 3.19 -23.30
C ARG A 392 16.51 3.95 -23.97
N PRO A 393 16.80 4.91 -24.87
CA PRO A 393 15.78 5.62 -25.63
C PRO A 393 14.85 4.67 -26.39
N PRO A 394 13.53 4.95 -26.44
CA PRO A 394 12.63 4.22 -27.31
C PRO A 394 12.93 4.55 -28.78
N ALA A 395 12.60 3.63 -29.69
CA ALA A 395 12.62 3.92 -31.12
C ALA A 395 11.54 4.96 -31.46
N PRO A 396 11.86 6.01 -32.25
CA PRO A 396 10.86 6.98 -32.69
C PRO A 396 9.90 6.35 -33.71
N ALA A 397 8.70 6.91 -33.81
CA ALA A 397 7.77 6.57 -34.88
C ALA A 397 8.33 6.96 -36.26
N PRO A 398 7.79 6.39 -37.36
CA PRO A 398 8.22 6.75 -38.71
C PRO A 398 8.20 8.25 -38.98
N ALA A 399 9.18 8.72 -39.75
CA ALA A 399 9.33 10.14 -40.06
C ALA A 399 8.06 10.71 -40.71
N SER A 400 7.52 11.75 -40.08
CA SER A 400 6.32 12.46 -40.53
C SER A 400 6.59 13.48 -41.65
N GLY A 401 7.87 13.84 -41.86
CA GLY A 401 8.27 14.94 -42.76
C GLY A 401 7.94 16.34 -42.22
N LYS A 402 7.40 16.46 -41.01
CA LYS A 402 7.01 17.72 -40.38
C LYS A 402 8.09 18.25 -39.45
N THR A 403 8.28 19.58 -39.44
CA THR A 403 9.31 20.24 -38.64
C THR A 403 8.71 21.20 -37.62
N VAL A 404 9.30 21.28 -36.42
CA VAL A 404 8.80 22.14 -35.34
C VAL A 404 9.95 22.94 -34.74
N ALA A 405 9.81 24.26 -34.67
CA ALA A 405 10.78 25.10 -33.96
C ALA A 405 10.48 25.11 -32.47
N VAL A 406 11.50 24.88 -31.64
CA VAL A 406 11.39 24.99 -30.18
C VAL A 406 12.34 26.09 -29.70
N ILE A 407 11.80 27.23 -29.29
CA ILE A 407 12.57 28.39 -28.84
C ILE A 407 12.82 28.28 -27.34
N GLY A 408 14.05 27.92 -26.97
CA GLY A 408 14.48 27.69 -25.59
C GLY A 408 14.82 26.22 -25.33
N GLY A 409 16.09 25.96 -25.00
CA GLY A 409 16.66 24.65 -24.65
C GLY A 409 16.56 24.33 -23.16
N GLY A 410 15.52 24.82 -22.49
CA GLY A 410 15.20 24.50 -21.10
C GLY A 410 14.40 23.20 -20.95
N PRO A 411 14.06 22.79 -19.72
CA PRO A 411 13.34 21.55 -19.44
C PRO A 411 12.01 21.41 -20.19
N ALA A 412 11.24 22.50 -20.33
CA ALA A 412 9.98 22.51 -21.07
C ALA A 412 10.20 22.24 -22.57
N GLY A 413 11.10 23.01 -23.18
CA GLY A 413 11.41 22.90 -24.61
C GLY A 413 12.04 21.55 -24.97
N LEU A 414 12.99 21.08 -24.18
CA LEU A 414 13.63 19.77 -24.39
C LEU A 414 12.64 18.62 -24.18
N SER A 415 11.71 18.72 -23.23
CA SER A 415 10.61 17.76 -23.09
C SER A 415 9.73 17.73 -24.34
N ALA A 416 9.31 18.91 -24.85
CA ALA A 416 8.50 18.99 -26.07
C ALA A 416 9.24 18.40 -27.29
N ALA A 417 10.51 18.78 -27.48
CA ALA A 417 11.34 18.25 -28.56
C ALA A 417 11.49 16.73 -28.47
N TRP A 418 11.77 16.19 -27.28
CA TRP A 418 11.86 14.75 -27.06
C TRP A 418 10.57 14.00 -27.44
N GLN A 419 9.42 14.52 -27.02
CA GLN A 419 8.13 13.91 -27.31
C GLN A 419 7.79 13.97 -28.81
N LEU A 420 8.06 15.11 -29.47
CA LEU A 420 7.88 15.29 -30.91
C LEU A 420 8.80 14.36 -31.72
N TRP A 421 10.06 14.22 -31.31
CA TRP A 421 11.01 13.29 -31.92
C TRP A 421 10.50 11.84 -31.82
N MET A 422 10.05 11.40 -30.64
CA MET A 422 9.46 10.07 -30.48
C MET A 422 8.21 9.86 -31.35
N GLN A 423 7.45 10.91 -31.65
CA GLN A 423 6.28 10.87 -32.53
C GLN A 423 6.63 10.89 -34.03
N GLY A 424 7.92 11.00 -34.38
CA GLY A 424 8.40 11.01 -35.76
C GLY A 424 8.45 12.40 -36.40
N HIS A 425 8.28 13.48 -35.64
CA HIS A 425 8.51 14.84 -36.11
C HIS A 425 9.99 15.24 -36.00
N ALA A 426 10.40 16.27 -36.74
CA ALA A 426 11.75 16.83 -36.70
C ALA A 426 11.76 18.14 -35.91
N PRO A 427 11.93 18.09 -34.57
CA PRO A 427 12.08 19.27 -33.74
C PRO A 427 13.48 19.90 -33.92
N VAL A 428 13.53 21.22 -33.95
CA VAL A 428 14.79 21.99 -33.95
C VAL A 428 14.78 22.93 -32.75
N VAL A 429 15.73 22.76 -31.84
CA VAL A 429 15.86 23.57 -30.62
C VAL A 429 16.73 24.80 -30.90
N TYR A 430 16.16 25.98 -30.73
CA TYR A 430 16.85 27.26 -30.84
C TYR A 430 17.18 27.76 -29.43
N GLU A 431 18.45 27.69 -29.04
CA GLU A 431 18.93 28.12 -27.72
C GLU A 431 19.84 29.35 -27.86
N TYR A 432 19.59 30.37 -27.05
CA TYR A 432 20.37 31.61 -27.08
C TYR A 432 21.59 31.56 -26.17
N ARG A 433 21.59 30.70 -25.15
CA ARG A 433 22.75 30.40 -24.30
C ARG A 433 23.72 29.45 -25.00
N GLU A 434 24.92 29.33 -24.46
CA GLU A 434 25.92 28.37 -24.97
C GLU A 434 25.59 26.92 -24.61
N ARG A 435 24.86 26.70 -23.51
CA ARG A 435 24.57 25.36 -22.98
C ARG A 435 23.07 25.13 -22.84
N LEU A 436 22.61 23.94 -23.23
CA LEU A 436 21.26 23.46 -22.96
C LEU A 436 20.98 23.30 -21.46
N GLY A 437 19.71 23.08 -21.11
CA GLY A 437 19.24 22.76 -19.76
C GLY A 437 18.59 23.93 -19.02
N GLY A 438 18.66 25.14 -19.58
CA GLY A 438 18.01 26.33 -19.00
C GLY A 438 18.42 26.59 -17.55
N LYS A 439 17.44 26.72 -16.64
CA LYS A 439 17.70 26.94 -15.21
C LYS A 439 18.41 25.76 -14.53
N ILE A 440 18.25 24.52 -15.03
CA ILE A 440 18.91 23.33 -14.47
C ILE A 440 20.43 23.49 -14.52
N THR A 441 20.95 23.83 -15.70
CA THR A 441 22.40 24.01 -15.88
C THR A 441 22.88 25.34 -15.35
N ALA A 442 22.10 26.41 -15.48
CA ALA A 442 22.54 27.74 -15.12
C ALA A 442 22.53 28.04 -13.60
N ALA A 443 21.48 27.63 -12.87
CA ALA A 443 21.22 28.16 -11.54
C ALA A 443 21.05 27.11 -10.44
N ILE A 444 20.57 25.90 -10.77
CA ILE A 444 20.37 24.87 -9.75
C ILE A 444 21.73 24.44 -9.16
N PRO A 445 21.93 24.49 -7.83
CA PRO A 445 23.21 24.21 -7.20
C PRO A 445 23.71 22.76 -7.38
N ARG A 446 25.04 22.58 -7.33
CA ARG A 446 25.69 21.25 -7.35
C ARG A 446 25.39 20.40 -6.12
N SER A 447 25.04 21.03 -5.01
CA SER A 447 24.59 20.39 -3.78
C SER A 447 23.25 19.65 -3.96
N ARG A 448 22.44 20.04 -4.95
CA ARG A 448 21.16 19.41 -5.28
C ARG A 448 21.30 18.26 -6.26
N ILE A 449 22.18 18.40 -7.24
CA ILE A 449 22.35 17.43 -8.33
C ILE A 449 23.80 17.43 -8.86
N PRO A 450 24.40 16.24 -9.07
CA PRO A 450 25.71 16.14 -9.72
C PRO A 450 25.67 16.59 -11.19
N ASP A 451 26.61 17.44 -11.61
CA ASP A 451 26.69 17.93 -13.01
C ASP A 451 26.74 16.77 -14.02
N GLN A 452 27.44 15.68 -13.70
CA GLN A 452 27.55 14.50 -14.56
C GLN A 452 26.20 13.87 -14.93
N VAL A 453 25.22 13.90 -14.02
CA VAL A 453 23.88 13.34 -14.26
C VAL A 453 23.14 14.21 -15.28
N VAL A 454 23.22 15.53 -15.11
CA VAL A 454 22.59 16.51 -16.01
C VAL A 454 23.21 16.42 -17.40
N GLU A 455 24.54 16.40 -17.49
CA GLU A 455 25.25 16.32 -18.77
C GLU A 455 24.96 15.04 -19.53
N TYR A 456 24.85 13.92 -18.83
CA TYR A 456 24.51 12.64 -19.45
C TYR A 456 23.14 12.69 -20.14
N GLU A 457 22.11 13.19 -19.46
CA GLU A 457 20.76 13.26 -20.04
C GLU A 457 20.64 14.36 -21.11
N LEU A 458 21.33 15.48 -20.95
CA LEU A 458 21.38 16.50 -21.99
C LEU A 458 22.07 15.99 -23.25
N ARG A 459 23.15 15.21 -23.11
CA ARG A 459 23.81 14.55 -24.24
C ARG A 459 22.88 13.57 -24.94
N ARG A 460 22.15 12.74 -24.18
CA ARG A 460 21.12 11.85 -24.75
C ARG A 460 20.12 12.60 -25.62
N VAL A 461 19.62 13.75 -25.15
CA VAL A 461 18.71 14.60 -25.93
C VAL A 461 19.42 15.17 -27.16
N ALA A 462 20.66 15.63 -27.00
CA ALA A 462 21.44 16.23 -28.07
C ALA A 462 21.80 15.27 -29.20
N ASP A 463 22.01 13.99 -28.88
CA ASP A 463 22.34 12.95 -29.87
C ASP A 463 21.16 12.65 -30.82
N HIS A 464 19.94 13.05 -30.46
CA HIS A 464 18.71 12.73 -31.22
C HIS A 464 18.00 13.97 -31.80
N ILE A 465 18.29 15.17 -31.31
CA ILE A 465 17.54 16.39 -31.62
C ILE A 465 18.50 17.48 -32.12
N GLU A 466 18.16 18.06 -33.27
CA GLU A 466 18.91 19.17 -33.86
C GLU A 466 18.84 20.42 -32.96
N GLN A 467 19.99 21.08 -32.81
CA GLN A 467 20.14 22.29 -32.02
C GLN A 467 20.81 23.39 -32.81
N VAL A 468 20.30 24.61 -32.66
CA VAL A 468 20.83 25.82 -33.27
C VAL A 468 21.17 26.82 -32.16
N ALA A 469 22.46 27.10 -32.01
CA ALA A 469 22.95 28.13 -31.10
C ALA A 469 22.70 29.53 -31.70
N VAL A 470 21.70 30.24 -31.19
CA VAL A 470 21.34 31.59 -31.64
C VAL A 470 22.29 32.65 -31.07
N LYS A 471 22.83 32.43 -29.86
CA LYS A 471 23.80 33.30 -29.14
C LYS A 471 23.35 34.73 -28.85
N ARG A 472 22.10 35.10 -29.20
CA ARG A 472 21.50 36.41 -28.93
C ARG A 472 19.98 36.28 -28.79
N PRO A 473 19.31 37.22 -28.11
CA PRO A 473 17.84 37.30 -28.12
C PRO A 473 17.32 37.42 -29.55
N LEU A 474 16.24 36.70 -29.86
CA LEU A 474 15.59 36.78 -31.17
C LEU A 474 14.96 38.17 -31.38
N THR A 475 14.82 38.56 -32.64
CA THR A 475 14.02 39.72 -33.06
C THR A 475 12.66 39.29 -33.60
N LYS A 476 11.70 40.23 -33.68
CA LYS A 476 10.38 39.99 -34.31
C LYS A 476 10.50 39.41 -35.73
N LYS A 477 11.46 39.92 -36.52
CA LYS A 477 11.71 39.45 -37.88
C LYS A 477 12.23 38.00 -37.91
N GLU A 478 13.14 37.66 -37.00
CA GLU A 478 13.67 36.30 -36.90
C GLU A 478 12.60 35.32 -36.42
N PHE A 479 11.75 35.71 -35.47
CA PHE A 479 10.61 34.91 -35.04
C PHE A 479 9.65 34.60 -36.21
N LEU A 480 9.27 35.62 -36.98
CA LEU A 480 8.40 35.42 -38.17
C LEU A 480 9.07 34.53 -39.22
N LYS A 481 10.39 34.61 -39.38
CA LYS A 481 11.15 33.71 -40.26
C LYS A 481 11.09 32.26 -39.77
N LEU A 482 11.22 32.02 -38.45
CA LEU A 482 11.09 30.69 -37.86
C LEU A 482 9.67 30.15 -38.06
N LYS A 483 8.65 30.98 -37.82
CA LYS A 483 7.25 30.65 -38.05
C LYS A 483 6.98 30.24 -39.50
N GLY A 484 7.54 30.97 -40.48
CA GLY A 484 7.40 30.62 -41.90
C GLY A 484 8.22 29.41 -42.36
N LYS A 485 9.26 29.01 -41.61
CA LYS A 485 10.14 27.87 -41.95
C LYS A 485 9.61 26.53 -41.44
N HIS A 486 8.88 26.53 -40.32
CA HIS A 486 8.47 25.32 -39.62
C HIS A 486 6.96 25.15 -39.63
N ASP A 487 6.47 23.90 -39.52
CA ASP A 487 5.03 23.64 -39.49
C ASP A 487 4.38 24.13 -38.19
N ALA A 488 5.13 24.15 -37.07
CA ALA A 488 4.70 24.72 -35.79
C ALA A 488 5.87 25.37 -35.02
N VAL A 489 5.55 26.26 -34.08
CA VAL A 489 6.54 26.93 -33.21
C VAL A 489 6.14 26.82 -31.73
N ILE A 490 7.09 26.47 -30.87
CA ILE A 490 6.93 26.40 -29.42
C ILE A 490 7.80 27.46 -28.76
N ILE A 491 7.20 28.33 -27.95
CA ILE A 491 7.87 29.32 -27.11
C ILE A 491 8.11 28.69 -25.73
N ALA A 492 9.36 28.34 -25.45
CA ALA A 492 9.80 27.70 -24.20
C ALA A 492 10.97 28.47 -23.55
N VAL A 493 11.00 29.79 -23.74
CA VAL A 493 12.09 30.66 -23.26
C VAL A 493 12.18 30.73 -21.73
N GLY A 494 11.09 30.42 -21.03
CA GLY A 494 11.01 30.52 -19.58
C GLY A 494 11.15 31.94 -19.04
N ALA A 495 11.17 32.09 -17.71
CA ALA A 495 11.31 33.38 -17.04
C ALA A 495 12.77 33.63 -16.67
N GLN A 496 13.32 34.75 -17.13
CA GLN A 496 14.77 35.02 -17.05
C GLN A 496 15.10 36.43 -16.60
N LYS A 497 14.16 37.38 -16.71
CA LYS A 497 14.33 38.76 -16.27
C LYS A 497 13.95 38.84 -14.80
N PRO A 498 14.89 39.13 -13.87
CA PRO A 498 14.58 39.22 -12.45
C PRO A 498 13.55 40.32 -12.17
N ARG A 499 12.60 40.04 -11.28
CA ARG A 499 11.75 41.08 -10.71
C ARG A 499 12.49 41.72 -9.54
N LEU A 500 12.52 43.05 -9.53
CA LEU A 500 13.02 43.83 -8.42
C LEU A 500 11.84 44.61 -7.82
N ILE A 501 11.74 44.66 -6.49
CA ILE A 501 10.74 45.51 -5.83
C ILE A 501 11.17 46.98 -5.94
N PRO A 502 10.28 47.90 -6.34
CA PRO A 502 10.63 49.30 -6.58
C PRO A 502 10.74 50.08 -5.26
N VAL A 503 11.76 49.76 -4.46
CA VAL A 503 12.08 50.43 -3.19
C VAL A 503 13.39 51.21 -3.31
N PRO A 504 13.57 52.30 -2.54
CA PRO A 504 14.84 53.01 -2.47
C PRO A 504 16.01 52.06 -2.15
N GLY A 505 17.10 52.19 -2.91
CA GLY A 505 18.32 51.41 -2.71
C GLY A 505 18.31 49.99 -3.27
N GLN A 506 17.27 49.60 -4.03
CA GLN A 506 17.15 48.26 -4.64
C GLN A 506 18.38 47.81 -5.45
N GLU A 507 19.14 48.75 -6.01
CA GLU A 507 20.37 48.51 -6.78
C GLU A 507 21.50 47.89 -5.95
N ARG A 508 21.41 47.94 -4.62
CA ARG A 508 22.35 47.30 -3.69
C ARG A 508 22.06 45.80 -3.50
N ALA A 509 20.87 45.33 -3.89
CA ALA A 509 20.52 43.93 -3.84
C ALA A 509 20.95 43.20 -5.12
N VAL A 510 21.37 41.95 -4.97
CA VAL A 510 21.60 41.03 -6.11
C VAL A 510 20.36 40.19 -6.33
N SER A 511 20.01 39.87 -7.58
CA SER A 511 18.92 38.92 -7.81
C SER A 511 19.32 37.51 -7.35
N ALA A 512 18.35 36.71 -6.90
CA ALA A 512 18.62 35.33 -6.51
C ALA A 512 19.19 34.51 -7.68
N MET A 513 18.72 34.76 -8.90
CA MET A 513 19.19 34.10 -10.10
C MET A 513 20.67 34.42 -10.38
N ASP A 514 21.08 35.68 -10.29
CA ASP A 514 22.47 36.10 -10.48
C ASP A 514 23.37 35.55 -9.37
N PHE A 515 22.90 35.56 -8.13
CA PHE A 515 23.62 34.99 -6.98
C PHE A 515 23.85 33.49 -7.15
N LEU A 516 22.81 32.73 -7.51
CA LEU A 516 22.90 31.27 -7.71
C LEU A 516 23.78 30.91 -8.90
N GLN A 517 23.70 31.65 -10.02
CA GLN A 517 24.60 31.48 -11.17
C GLN A 517 26.06 31.76 -10.79
N ALA A 518 26.31 32.85 -10.06
CA ALA A 518 27.63 33.17 -9.55
C ALA A 518 28.13 32.11 -8.55
N SER A 519 27.27 31.57 -7.69
CA SER A 519 27.62 30.51 -6.74
C SER A 519 28.03 29.23 -7.47
N LYS A 520 27.25 28.83 -8.47
CA LYS A 520 27.54 27.66 -9.31
C LYS A 520 28.86 27.81 -10.08
N ALA A 521 29.17 29.03 -10.52
CA ALA A 521 30.45 29.37 -11.16
C ALA A 521 31.63 29.51 -10.17
N GLY A 522 31.41 29.38 -8.86
CA GLY A 522 32.43 29.56 -7.82
C GLY A 522 32.87 31.02 -7.62
N LYS A 523 32.03 31.98 -8.01
CA LYS A 523 32.33 33.43 -8.00
C LYS A 523 31.50 34.23 -7.00
N ALA A 524 30.47 33.65 -6.39
CA ALA A 524 29.62 34.36 -5.43
C ALA A 524 30.30 34.60 -4.08
N GLN A 525 29.92 35.69 -3.43
CA GLN A 525 30.28 36.01 -2.05
C GLN A 525 29.01 36.35 -1.26
N ALA A 526 28.80 35.67 -0.14
CA ALA A 526 27.59 35.84 0.67
C ALA A 526 27.75 36.87 1.81
N GLY A 527 28.96 37.07 2.35
CA GLY A 527 29.15 37.83 3.60
C GLY A 527 28.73 37.00 4.83
N ARG A 528 28.76 37.59 6.03
CA ARG A 528 28.37 36.87 7.27
C ARG A 528 26.88 36.97 7.54
N ARG A 529 26.26 38.11 7.25
CA ARG A 529 24.83 38.39 7.45
C ARG A 529 24.12 38.56 6.12
N VAL A 530 23.11 37.75 5.86
CA VAL A 530 22.37 37.72 4.59
C VAL A 530 20.89 37.90 4.85
N VAL A 531 20.29 38.89 4.19
CA VAL A 531 18.84 39.05 4.13
C VAL A 531 18.35 38.70 2.73
N ILE A 532 17.38 37.80 2.64
CA ILE A 532 16.77 37.36 1.39
C ILE A 532 15.34 37.85 1.36
N ILE A 533 15.01 38.65 0.34
CA ILE A 533 13.67 39.20 0.13
C ILE A 533 12.90 38.25 -0.79
N GLY A 534 11.99 37.48 -0.21
CA GLY A 534 11.22 36.40 -0.85
C GLY A 534 11.61 35.03 -0.27
N ALA A 535 10.63 34.33 0.30
CA ALA A 535 10.83 33.06 1.02
C ALA A 535 10.30 31.83 0.26
N GLY A 536 10.24 31.89 -1.07
CA GLY A 536 9.92 30.75 -1.95
C GLY A 536 11.08 29.75 -2.08
N ASN A 537 10.90 28.69 -2.88
CA ASN A 537 11.93 27.65 -3.10
C ASN A 537 13.27 28.22 -3.58
N VAL A 538 13.24 29.21 -4.50
CA VAL A 538 14.47 29.89 -4.98
C VAL A 538 15.17 30.67 -3.86
N GLY A 539 14.41 31.29 -2.95
CA GLY A 539 14.97 31.96 -1.78
C GLY A 539 15.62 30.96 -0.82
N CYS A 540 15.01 29.78 -0.65
CA CYS A 540 15.58 28.71 0.17
C CYS A 540 16.87 28.13 -0.44
N ASP A 541 16.94 27.96 -1.76
CA ASP A 541 18.18 27.57 -2.44
C ASP A 541 19.28 28.63 -2.25
N ALA A 542 18.93 29.92 -2.38
CA ALA A 542 19.87 31.01 -2.13
C ALA A 542 20.35 31.03 -0.67
N ALA A 543 19.49 30.71 0.29
CA ALA A 543 19.84 30.58 1.70
C ALA A 543 20.83 29.44 1.94
N ALA A 544 20.53 28.24 1.42
CA ALA A 544 21.40 27.08 1.54
C ALA A 544 22.78 27.33 0.90
N GLU A 545 22.82 27.97 -0.27
CA GLU A 545 24.08 28.33 -0.92
C GLU A 545 24.82 29.47 -0.19
N ALA A 546 24.12 30.45 0.38
CA ALA A 546 24.74 31.47 1.21
C ALA A 546 25.42 30.84 2.44
N ALA A 547 24.76 29.89 3.11
CA ALA A 547 25.34 29.14 4.22
C ALA A 547 26.59 28.35 3.80
N ARG A 548 26.52 27.66 2.65
CA ARG A 548 27.67 26.95 2.06
C ARG A 548 28.85 27.88 1.78
N LEU A 549 28.57 29.15 1.48
CA LEU A 549 29.57 30.19 1.23
C LEU A 549 30.02 30.94 2.51
N GLY A 550 29.61 30.49 3.70
CA GLY A 550 30.07 31.01 4.98
C GLY A 550 29.18 32.06 5.65
N ALA A 551 27.94 32.23 5.20
CA ALA A 551 26.97 33.05 5.92
C ALA A 551 26.56 32.39 7.24
N GLU A 552 26.47 33.18 8.30
CA GLU A 552 26.18 32.73 9.67
C GLU A 552 24.80 33.18 10.16
N ASP A 553 24.34 34.35 9.71
CA ASP A 553 23.00 34.88 10.05
C ASP A 553 22.21 35.09 8.77
N ILE A 554 21.27 34.18 8.50
CA ILE A 554 20.51 34.14 7.26
C ILE A 554 19.04 34.35 7.61
N THR A 555 18.45 35.41 7.06
CA THR A 555 17.04 35.75 7.29
C THR A 555 16.31 35.87 5.95
N LEU A 556 15.29 35.04 5.75
CA LEU A 556 14.35 35.18 4.65
C LEU A 556 13.14 35.96 5.13
N ILE A 557 12.75 37.00 4.37
CA ILE A 557 11.56 37.78 4.64
C ILE A 557 10.54 37.65 3.52
N ASP A 558 9.25 37.64 3.87
CA ASP A 558 8.16 37.59 2.89
C ASP A 558 6.94 38.38 3.38
N ILE A 559 6.17 38.95 2.46
CA ILE A 559 4.92 39.69 2.76
C ILE A 559 3.77 38.75 3.11
N GLN A 560 3.87 37.49 2.69
CA GLN A 560 2.87 36.45 2.87
C GLN A 560 3.49 35.20 3.49
N GLU A 561 2.67 34.21 3.84
CA GLU A 561 3.18 32.92 4.28
C GLU A 561 4.09 32.31 3.20
N PRO A 562 5.32 31.88 3.55
CA PRO A 562 6.27 31.32 2.59
C PRO A 562 5.68 30.14 1.82
N ALA A 563 5.63 30.26 0.50
CA ALA A 563 5.21 29.18 -0.40
C ALA A 563 6.28 28.08 -0.57
N SER A 564 7.38 28.14 0.18
CA SER A 564 8.46 27.16 0.12
C SER A 564 8.10 25.86 0.83
N PHE A 565 8.52 24.74 0.24
CA PHE A 565 8.27 23.40 0.75
C PHE A 565 9.36 22.43 0.31
N GLY A 566 9.28 21.18 0.77
CA GLY A 566 10.16 20.10 0.29
C GLY A 566 11.62 20.25 0.74
N THR A 567 12.53 19.74 -0.08
CA THR A 567 13.95 19.62 0.23
C THR A 567 14.64 20.99 0.32
N GLU A 568 14.23 21.93 -0.52
CA GLU A 568 14.72 23.32 -0.57
C GLU A 568 14.55 23.98 0.79
N ARG A 569 13.31 23.92 1.33
CA ARG A 569 13.00 24.46 2.65
C ARG A 569 13.78 23.75 3.76
N LYS A 570 13.82 22.41 3.74
CA LYS A 570 14.56 21.61 4.74
C LYS A 570 16.05 21.96 4.76
N HIS A 571 16.66 22.19 3.60
CA HIS A 571 18.06 22.61 3.52
C HIS A 571 18.28 24.01 4.09
N ALA A 572 17.39 24.96 3.80
CA ALA A 572 17.46 26.30 4.38
C ALA A 572 17.30 26.27 5.91
N GLU A 573 16.33 25.50 6.43
CA GLU A 573 16.11 25.31 7.87
C GLU A 573 17.31 24.63 8.54
N ALA A 574 17.86 23.57 7.94
CA ALA A 574 19.06 22.89 8.44
C ALA A 574 20.31 23.80 8.42
N ALA A 575 20.34 24.79 7.52
CA ALA A 575 21.36 25.82 7.47
C ALA A 575 21.16 26.95 8.51
N GLY A 576 20.13 26.86 9.35
CA GLY A 576 19.83 27.85 10.39
C GLY A 576 19.11 29.10 9.89
N ALA A 577 18.52 29.05 8.68
CA ALA A 577 17.83 30.19 8.10
C ALA A 577 16.53 30.52 8.86
N LYS A 578 16.35 31.80 9.18
CA LYS A 578 15.16 32.32 9.89
C LYS A 578 14.14 32.82 8.88
N PHE A 579 12.88 32.47 9.06
CA PHE A 579 11.78 32.91 8.21
C PHE A 579 10.95 33.97 8.95
N LEU A 580 10.89 35.19 8.44
CA LEU A 580 10.10 36.28 9.01
C LEU A 580 8.99 36.70 8.05
N TRP A 581 7.74 36.51 8.47
CA TRP A 581 6.55 36.92 7.72
C TRP A 581 5.41 37.23 8.71
N PRO A 582 4.45 38.10 8.34
CA PRO A 582 4.49 38.99 7.18
C PRO A 582 5.45 40.17 7.42
N ARG A 583 6.36 40.44 6.49
CA ARG A 583 7.30 41.57 6.54
C ARG A 583 7.42 42.23 5.16
N ALA A 584 7.10 43.52 5.09
CA ALA A 584 7.26 44.34 3.89
C ALA A 584 8.57 45.12 3.93
N THR A 585 9.29 45.17 2.81
CA THR A 585 10.52 45.97 2.67
C THR A 585 10.18 47.42 2.35
N LYS A 586 10.79 48.35 3.07
CA LYS A 586 10.69 49.80 2.84
C LYS A 586 11.86 50.33 2.01
N ALA A 587 13.09 49.95 2.34
CA ALA A 587 14.30 50.36 1.62
C ALA A 587 15.44 49.36 1.82
N VAL A 588 16.39 49.35 0.89
CA VAL A 588 17.67 48.64 1.03
C VAL A 588 18.77 49.67 1.26
N THR A 589 19.42 49.62 2.40
CA THR A 589 20.42 50.60 2.84
C THR A 589 21.82 49.98 2.88
N GLU A 590 22.84 50.78 3.20
CA GLU A 590 24.21 50.27 3.43
C GLU A 590 24.33 49.38 4.66
N GLN A 591 23.43 49.55 5.64
CA GLN A 591 23.44 48.78 6.87
C GLN A 591 22.63 47.49 6.77
N GLY A 592 21.75 47.36 5.77
CA GLY A 592 20.86 46.21 5.58
C GLY A 592 19.48 46.60 5.04
N VAL A 593 18.45 45.82 5.38
CA VAL A 593 17.08 46.01 4.89
C VAL A 593 16.21 46.71 5.93
N GLU A 594 15.69 47.88 5.59
CA GLU A 594 14.70 48.59 6.42
C GLU A 594 13.29 48.06 6.10
N LEU A 595 12.58 47.60 7.12
CA LEU A 595 11.22 47.10 7.00
C LEU A 595 10.19 48.24 7.15
N ALA A 596 8.97 48.00 6.67
CA ALA A 596 7.89 48.98 6.71
C ALA A 596 7.46 49.39 8.14
N ASP A 597 7.70 48.54 9.13
CA ASP A 597 7.46 48.80 10.55
C ASP A 597 8.60 49.56 11.25
N GLY A 598 9.65 49.95 10.50
CA GLY A 598 10.80 50.70 11.01
C GLY A 598 11.93 49.83 11.57
N VAL A 599 11.80 48.50 11.58
CA VAL A 599 12.89 47.60 12.00
C VAL A 599 13.96 47.52 10.90
N LEU A 600 15.22 47.70 11.29
CA LEU A 600 16.38 47.46 10.42
C LEU A 600 16.89 46.03 10.62
N LEU A 601 16.95 45.25 9.54
CA LEU A 601 17.61 43.95 9.50
C LEU A 601 19.04 44.13 8.96
N PRO A 602 20.08 43.99 9.80
CA PRO A 602 21.46 44.18 9.36
C PRO A 602 21.88 43.12 8.34
N ALA A 603 22.46 43.53 7.21
CA ALA A 603 22.90 42.61 6.17
C ALA A 603 24.17 43.10 5.48
N ASP A 604 25.13 42.18 5.28
CA ASP A 604 26.29 42.40 4.42
C ASP A 604 25.94 42.12 2.95
N LYS A 605 24.91 41.29 2.73
CA LYS A 605 24.35 40.98 1.42
C LYS A 605 22.83 40.94 1.47
N VAL A 606 22.21 41.54 0.47
CA VAL A 606 20.77 41.46 0.23
C VAL A 606 20.53 40.73 -1.08
N ILE A 607 19.73 39.67 -1.02
CA ILE A 607 19.37 38.83 -2.18
C ILE A 607 17.88 38.99 -2.45
N MET A 608 17.51 39.29 -3.68
CA MET A 608 16.12 39.50 -4.08
C MET A 608 15.58 38.27 -4.83
N ALA A 609 14.63 37.57 -4.21
CA ALA A 609 14.05 36.30 -4.65
C ALA A 609 12.53 36.39 -4.89
N VAL A 610 12.06 37.53 -5.43
CA VAL A 610 10.63 37.83 -5.65
C VAL A 610 10.08 37.34 -7.00
N GLY A 611 10.83 36.47 -7.69
CA GLY A 611 10.46 35.84 -8.96
C GLY A 611 11.05 36.50 -10.20
N ASP A 612 10.83 35.86 -11.36
CA ASP A 612 11.32 36.30 -12.67
C ASP A 612 10.14 36.49 -13.64
N THR A 613 10.36 37.22 -14.73
CA THR A 613 9.46 37.29 -15.90
C THR A 613 10.14 36.81 -17.17
N PRO A 614 9.39 36.28 -18.16
CA PRO A 614 9.95 35.98 -19.47
C PRO A 614 10.31 37.25 -20.24
N ASP A 615 11.35 37.17 -21.08
CA ASP A 615 11.63 38.18 -22.08
C ASP A 615 10.91 37.81 -23.38
N LEU A 616 9.90 38.61 -23.72
CA LEU A 616 8.99 38.36 -24.84
C LEU A 616 9.07 39.48 -25.90
N ALA A 617 10.09 40.35 -25.87
CA ALA A 617 10.19 41.49 -26.79
C ALA A 617 10.24 41.08 -28.27
N PHE A 618 10.70 39.85 -28.54
CA PHE A 618 10.80 39.25 -29.87
C PHE A 618 9.47 38.79 -30.45
N LEU A 619 8.42 38.65 -29.64
CA LEU A 619 7.12 38.22 -30.12
C LEU A 619 6.37 39.40 -30.76
N PRO A 620 5.54 39.15 -31.78
CA PRO A 620 4.70 40.17 -32.37
C PRO A 620 3.47 40.43 -31.45
N GLU A 621 2.64 41.43 -31.78
CA GLU A 621 1.55 41.88 -30.89
C GLU A 621 0.33 40.95 -30.93
N GLU A 622 0.19 40.18 -32.01
CA GLU A 622 -0.87 39.20 -32.23
C GLU A 622 -0.78 38.03 -31.24
N ILE A 623 0.41 37.78 -30.67
CA ILE A 623 0.58 36.82 -29.56
C ILE A 623 0.22 37.53 -28.26
N ILE A 624 -1.00 37.25 -27.78
CA ILE A 624 -1.60 37.92 -26.63
C ILE A 624 -0.77 37.65 -25.37
N ARG A 625 -0.56 38.70 -24.58
CA ARG A 625 0.17 38.66 -23.31
C ARG A 625 -0.69 39.20 -22.19
N ASN A 626 -0.57 38.59 -21.01
CA ASN A 626 -1.22 39.06 -19.80
C ASN A 626 -0.20 39.11 -18.67
N ARG A 627 -0.07 40.28 -18.01
CA ARG A 627 0.88 40.52 -16.89
C ARG A 627 2.32 40.06 -17.19
N GLY A 628 2.76 40.21 -18.44
CA GLY A 628 4.10 39.86 -18.89
C GLY A 628 4.31 38.38 -19.25
N TYR A 629 3.25 37.56 -19.31
CA TYR A 629 3.31 36.16 -19.75
C TYR A 629 2.50 35.94 -21.03
N VAL A 630 2.81 34.88 -21.79
CA VAL A 630 2.03 34.49 -22.97
C VAL A 630 0.72 33.84 -22.55
N THR A 631 -0.40 34.27 -23.13
CA THR A 631 -1.72 33.65 -22.90
C THR A 631 -1.89 32.44 -23.81
N THR A 632 -2.38 31.33 -23.26
CA THR A 632 -2.68 30.10 -24.01
C THR A 632 -4.00 29.47 -23.59
N ASP A 633 -4.51 28.56 -24.41
CA ASP A 633 -5.56 27.61 -24.01
C ASP A 633 -4.99 26.43 -23.19
N ASP A 634 -5.85 25.46 -22.84
CA ASP A 634 -5.48 24.26 -22.07
C ASP A 634 -4.55 23.29 -22.84
N ARG A 635 -4.41 23.47 -24.15
CA ARG A 635 -3.48 22.73 -25.01
C ARG A 635 -2.19 23.52 -25.29
N TYR A 636 -1.98 24.63 -24.57
CA TYR A 636 -0.84 25.54 -24.71
C TYR A 636 -0.78 26.26 -26.07
N GLN A 637 -1.87 26.28 -26.83
CA GLN A 637 -1.97 27.03 -28.07
C GLN A 637 -2.17 28.52 -27.76
N THR A 638 -1.45 29.38 -28.46
CA THR A 638 -1.58 30.84 -28.31
C THR A 638 -2.75 31.37 -29.15
N SER A 639 -2.92 32.70 -29.19
CA SER A 639 -3.82 33.36 -30.14
C SER A 639 -3.48 33.12 -31.62
N ASP A 640 -2.28 32.63 -31.92
CA ASP A 640 -1.88 32.22 -33.25
C ASP A 640 -1.93 30.68 -33.37
N PRO A 641 -2.69 30.11 -34.34
CA PRO A 641 -2.89 28.67 -34.45
C PRO A 641 -1.61 27.85 -34.67
N GLN A 642 -0.54 28.47 -35.20
CA GLN A 642 0.74 27.80 -35.46
C GLN A 642 1.70 27.87 -34.26
N VAL A 643 1.39 28.70 -33.26
CA VAL A 643 2.30 29.05 -32.17
C VAL A 643 1.76 28.57 -30.84
N PHE A 644 2.62 27.90 -30.09
CA PHE A 644 2.36 27.38 -28.76
C PHE A 644 3.35 28.00 -27.76
N ALA A 645 3.01 28.02 -26.47
CA ALA A 645 3.91 28.50 -25.42
C ALA A 645 3.81 27.63 -24.17
N ILE A 646 4.94 27.32 -23.52
CA ILE A 646 4.99 26.40 -22.38
C ILE A 646 5.99 26.83 -21.30
N GLY A 647 5.84 26.26 -20.10
CA GLY A 647 6.69 26.50 -18.95
C GLY A 647 6.58 27.92 -18.40
N ASP A 648 7.67 28.42 -17.81
CA ASP A 648 7.73 29.75 -17.18
C ASP A 648 7.41 30.93 -18.12
N ALA A 649 7.33 30.70 -19.45
CA ALA A 649 6.87 31.72 -20.41
C ALA A 649 5.36 32.01 -20.33
N VAL A 650 4.57 31.02 -19.85
CA VAL A 650 3.12 31.12 -19.66
C VAL A 650 2.78 31.39 -18.21
N ARG A 651 3.43 30.68 -17.28
CA ARG A 651 3.29 30.90 -15.83
C ARG A 651 4.46 30.26 -15.08
N PRO A 652 4.94 30.86 -13.98
CA PRO A 652 5.92 30.21 -13.11
C PRO A 652 5.39 28.88 -12.57
N GLY A 653 6.25 27.86 -12.49
CA GLY A 653 5.85 26.55 -11.98
C GLY A 653 7.02 25.65 -11.60
N LEU A 654 6.70 24.41 -11.24
CA LEU A 654 7.67 23.38 -10.92
C LEU A 654 8.32 22.82 -12.18
N LEU A 655 9.52 22.24 -12.02
CA LEU A 655 10.26 21.60 -13.10
C LEU A 655 9.46 20.47 -13.78
N THR A 656 8.69 19.71 -12.99
CA THR A 656 7.82 18.64 -13.48
C THR A 656 6.62 19.17 -14.28
N GLU A 657 6.10 20.35 -13.94
CA GLU A 657 5.02 21.00 -14.70
C GLU A 657 5.54 21.50 -16.04
N ALA A 658 6.74 22.07 -16.08
CA ALA A 658 7.42 22.44 -17.31
C ALA A 658 7.61 21.24 -18.26
N ILE A 659 8.05 20.10 -17.73
CA ILE A 659 8.20 18.86 -18.50
C ILE A 659 6.82 18.32 -18.95
N GLY A 660 5.82 18.35 -18.06
CA GLY A 660 4.45 17.95 -18.36
C GLY A 660 3.83 18.79 -19.48
N ALA A 661 4.02 20.11 -19.44
CA ALA A 661 3.58 21.02 -20.50
C ALA A 661 4.22 20.67 -21.85
N GLY A 662 5.50 20.29 -21.85
CA GLY A 662 6.19 19.78 -23.04
C GLY A 662 5.52 18.56 -23.67
N ARG A 663 5.05 17.62 -22.84
CA ARG A 663 4.31 16.43 -23.30
C ARG A 663 2.93 16.78 -23.85
N ILE A 664 2.20 17.67 -23.17
CA ILE A 664 0.86 18.09 -23.59
C ILE A 664 0.95 18.82 -24.94
N VAL A 665 1.87 19.77 -25.08
CA VAL A 665 2.01 20.55 -26.32
C VAL A 665 2.49 19.69 -27.49
N ALA A 666 3.38 18.71 -27.26
CA ALA A 666 3.84 17.80 -28.31
C ALA A 666 2.68 16.98 -28.88
N ARG A 667 1.80 16.45 -28.01
CA ARG A 667 0.55 15.80 -28.43
C ARG A 667 -0.37 16.76 -29.19
N ALA A 668 -0.56 17.98 -28.68
CA ALA A 668 -1.41 18.97 -29.34
C ALA A 668 -0.92 19.31 -30.76
N ILE A 669 0.39 19.43 -30.94
CA ILE A 669 1.02 19.67 -32.24
C ILE A 669 0.92 18.43 -33.13
N ASP A 670 1.19 17.23 -32.63
CA ASP A 670 1.04 15.98 -33.40
C ASP A 670 -0.39 15.82 -33.93
N ASP A 671 -1.39 16.10 -33.09
CA ASP A 671 -2.80 16.09 -33.47
C ASP A 671 -3.10 17.14 -34.55
N LEU A 672 -2.62 18.38 -34.36
CA LEU A 672 -2.77 19.45 -35.33
C LEU A 672 -2.18 19.07 -36.69
N LEU A 673 -0.96 18.53 -36.71
CA LEU A 673 -0.22 18.19 -37.91
C LEU A 673 -0.77 16.96 -38.64
N ARG A 674 -1.42 16.05 -37.90
CA ARG A 674 -2.05 14.84 -38.46
C ARG A 674 -3.56 14.99 -38.69
N GLY A 675 -4.14 16.16 -38.41
CA GLY A 675 -5.58 16.41 -38.57
C GLY A 675 -6.45 15.58 -37.61
N ARG A 676 -5.90 15.20 -36.44
CA ARG A 676 -6.65 14.50 -35.40
C ARG A 676 -7.17 15.50 -34.35
N ARG A 677 -8.22 15.10 -33.66
CA ARG A 677 -8.77 15.84 -32.52
C ARG A 677 -9.08 14.83 -31.41
N ASP A 678 -8.03 14.19 -30.90
CA ASP A 678 -8.18 13.22 -29.81
C ASP A 678 -8.32 13.94 -28.47
N ALA A 679 -9.23 13.44 -27.63
CA ALA A 679 -9.39 13.89 -26.26
C ALA A 679 -8.26 13.30 -25.39
N TYR A 680 -7.72 14.12 -24.50
CA TYR A 680 -6.67 13.73 -23.57
C TYR A 680 -7.12 12.58 -22.64
N ASP A 681 -6.17 11.76 -22.16
CA ASP A 681 -6.39 10.64 -21.23
C ASP A 681 -6.95 11.16 -19.87
N ASN A 682 -8.23 11.49 -19.81
CA ASN A 682 -8.92 12.04 -18.64
C ASN A 682 -9.57 10.94 -17.80
N LEU A 683 -8.78 9.95 -17.39
CA LEU A 683 -9.25 8.98 -16.41
C LEU A 683 -9.33 9.67 -15.03
N PRO A 684 -10.43 9.49 -14.27
CA PRO A 684 -10.54 10.04 -12.93
C PRO A 684 -9.47 9.41 -12.02
N ALA A 685 -8.95 10.19 -11.07
CA ALA A 685 -8.07 9.65 -10.06
C ALA A 685 -8.83 8.64 -9.20
N MET A 686 -8.21 7.49 -8.91
CA MET A 686 -8.82 6.47 -8.07
C MET A 686 -8.90 6.97 -6.62
N ALA A 687 -10.07 6.82 -6.00
CA ALA A 687 -10.23 7.10 -4.57
C ALA A 687 -9.29 6.21 -3.74
N PRO A 688 -8.40 6.79 -2.90
CA PRO A 688 -7.47 6.01 -2.09
C PRO A 688 -8.13 4.96 -1.18
N ALA A 689 -9.36 5.20 -0.71
CA ALA A 689 -10.12 4.28 0.13
C ALA A 689 -10.50 2.95 -0.56
N ARG A 690 -10.38 2.86 -1.89
CA ARG A 690 -10.59 1.59 -2.62
C ARG A 690 -9.44 0.59 -2.42
N VAL A 691 -8.29 1.04 -1.94
CA VAL A 691 -7.06 0.24 -1.82
C VAL A 691 -6.94 -0.29 -0.41
N HIS A 692 -6.87 -1.62 -0.27
CA HIS A 692 -6.68 -2.29 1.02
C HIS A 692 -5.19 -2.43 1.33
N LEU A 693 -4.76 -1.79 2.41
CA LEU A 693 -3.36 -1.70 2.82
C LEU A 693 -2.99 -2.69 3.94
N GLU A 694 -3.96 -3.44 4.44
CA GLU A 694 -3.82 -4.47 5.48
C GLU A 694 -2.90 -5.63 5.06
N TYR A 695 -2.64 -5.74 3.76
CA TYR A 695 -1.73 -6.72 3.18
C TYR A 695 -0.24 -6.35 3.34
N TYR A 696 0.10 -5.15 3.83
CA TYR A 696 1.49 -4.67 3.91
C TYR A 696 1.99 -4.60 5.36
N ASP A 697 3.24 -5.00 5.59
CA ASP A 697 3.88 -4.96 6.91
C ASP A 697 4.40 -3.54 7.21
N PRO A 698 3.92 -2.85 8.25
CA PRO A 698 4.36 -1.50 8.59
C PRO A 698 5.83 -1.42 9.04
N ARG A 699 6.46 -2.56 9.36
CA ARG A 699 7.87 -2.62 9.78
C ARG A 699 8.85 -2.64 8.60
N VAL A 700 8.35 -2.83 7.38
CA VAL A 700 9.18 -2.87 6.17
C VAL A 700 9.32 -1.45 5.63
N ASP A 701 10.52 -0.89 5.75
CA ASP A 701 10.86 0.39 5.13
C ASP A 701 11.24 0.17 3.65
N PRO A 702 10.48 0.71 2.67
CA PRO A 702 10.82 0.59 1.27
C PRO A 702 11.98 1.51 0.82
N ALA A 703 12.45 2.43 1.67
CA ALA A 703 13.44 3.43 1.30
C ALA A 703 14.74 2.83 0.72
N GLY A 704 15.24 3.43 -0.37
CA GLY A 704 16.54 3.07 -0.95
C GLY A 704 16.61 1.74 -1.72
N SER A 705 15.56 0.92 -1.74
CA SER A 705 15.53 -0.36 -2.46
C SER A 705 14.40 -0.44 -3.47
N ILE A 706 14.75 -0.60 -4.75
CA ILE A 706 13.79 -0.69 -5.87
C ILE A 706 13.00 -2.00 -5.77
N GLU A 707 13.65 -3.09 -5.37
CA GLU A 707 13.06 -4.41 -5.18
C GLU A 707 12.05 -4.38 -4.02
N THR A 708 12.41 -3.79 -2.88
CA THR A 708 11.51 -3.64 -1.73
C THR A 708 10.35 -2.72 -2.09
N CYS A 709 10.59 -1.58 -2.76
CA CYS A 709 9.53 -0.70 -3.25
C CYS A 709 8.54 -1.45 -4.16
N SER A 710 9.04 -2.31 -5.05
CA SER A 710 8.19 -3.03 -5.99
C SER A 710 7.22 -3.99 -5.29
N SER A 711 7.69 -4.73 -4.26
CA SER A 711 6.86 -5.66 -3.50
C SER A 711 5.84 -4.94 -2.62
N GLN A 712 6.24 -3.80 -2.04
CA GLN A 712 5.42 -2.93 -1.19
C GLN A 712 4.42 -2.06 -1.96
N CYS A 713 4.51 -2.00 -3.29
CA CYS A 713 3.60 -1.20 -4.11
C CYS A 713 2.21 -1.81 -4.22
N ALA A 714 1.17 -1.07 -3.79
CA ALA A 714 -0.21 -1.54 -3.84
C ALA A 714 -0.82 -1.69 -5.24
N SER A 715 -0.14 -1.22 -6.29
CA SER A 715 -0.64 -1.21 -7.67
C SER A 715 -2.05 -0.63 -7.78
N CYS A 716 -2.31 0.43 -7.04
CA CYS A 716 -3.54 1.20 -7.06
C CYS A 716 -4.04 1.34 -8.51
N GLY A 717 -5.28 0.93 -8.81
CA GLY A 717 -5.88 1.08 -10.15
C GLY A 717 -5.35 0.16 -11.25
N SER A 718 -4.42 -0.75 -10.97
CA SER A 718 -3.92 -1.76 -11.91
C SER A 718 -3.85 -3.15 -11.26
N CYS A 719 -4.51 -4.13 -11.86
CA CYS A 719 -4.59 -5.49 -11.35
C CYS A 719 -3.20 -6.14 -11.27
N ARG A 720 -2.93 -6.82 -10.16
CA ARG A 720 -1.68 -7.57 -9.93
C ARG A 720 -1.76 -9.05 -10.31
N ASP A 721 -2.87 -9.48 -10.90
CA ASP A 721 -3.12 -10.89 -11.26
C ASP A 721 -2.96 -11.88 -10.08
N CYS A 722 -3.33 -11.45 -8.87
CA CYS A 722 -3.04 -12.21 -7.65
C CYS A 722 -3.97 -13.40 -7.38
N GLY A 723 -5.04 -13.59 -8.16
CA GLY A 723 -6.00 -14.70 -7.97
C GLY A 723 -6.88 -14.62 -6.72
N LEU A 724 -6.74 -13.61 -5.86
CA LEU A 724 -7.51 -13.51 -4.60
C LEU A 724 -9.02 -13.47 -4.84
N CYS A 725 -9.49 -12.71 -5.83
CA CYS A 725 -10.92 -12.59 -6.14
C CYS A 725 -11.54 -13.88 -6.68
N GLU A 726 -10.76 -14.69 -7.38
CA GLU A 726 -11.17 -16.03 -7.84
C GLU A 726 -11.21 -17.01 -6.66
N THR A 727 -10.14 -17.03 -5.85
CA THR A 727 -9.99 -17.93 -4.71
C THR A 727 -11.03 -17.70 -3.62
N LEU A 728 -11.37 -16.43 -3.32
CA LEU A 728 -12.29 -16.07 -2.25
C LEU A 728 -13.76 -16.04 -2.70
N CYS A 729 -14.05 -16.26 -3.98
CA CYS A 729 -15.43 -16.23 -4.46
C CYS A 729 -16.19 -17.46 -3.95
N PRO A 730 -17.20 -17.31 -3.07
CA PRO A 730 -17.87 -18.46 -2.45
C PRO A 730 -18.66 -19.29 -3.46
N GLN A 731 -19.06 -18.69 -4.59
CA GLN A 731 -19.82 -19.33 -5.65
C GLN A 731 -18.97 -19.71 -6.87
N GLN A 732 -17.63 -19.51 -6.80
CA GLN A 732 -16.73 -19.69 -7.94
C GLN A 732 -17.23 -18.97 -9.21
N ALA A 733 -17.81 -17.78 -9.02
CA ALA A 733 -18.38 -16.96 -10.07
C ALA A 733 -17.35 -16.09 -10.79
N ILE A 734 -16.13 -15.98 -10.27
CA ILE A 734 -15.06 -15.16 -10.87
C ILE A 734 -14.02 -16.10 -11.48
N SER A 735 -13.62 -15.83 -12.72
CA SER A 735 -12.55 -16.57 -13.40
C SER A 735 -11.64 -15.64 -14.18
N ARG A 736 -10.37 -16.04 -14.32
CA ARG A 736 -9.39 -15.33 -15.14
C ARG A 736 -9.49 -15.78 -16.60
N ARG A 737 -9.65 -14.84 -17.54
CA ARG A 737 -9.69 -15.08 -18.99
C ARG A 737 -8.44 -14.49 -19.68
N PRO A 738 -7.67 -15.28 -20.44
CA PRO A 738 -6.57 -14.76 -21.24
C PRO A 738 -7.10 -14.02 -22.48
N LEU A 739 -6.48 -12.90 -22.84
CA LEU A 739 -6.83 -12.08 -24.02
C LEU A 739 -5.79 -12.17 -25.15
N GLY A 740 -4.73 -12.97 -24.97
CA GLY A 740 -3.58 -13.07 -25.88
C GLY A 740 -2.36 -12.31 -25.36
N GLN A 741 -1.16 -12.79 -25.73
CA GLN A 741 0.11 -12.36 -25.11
C GLN A 741 0.06 -12.48 -23.57
N GLU A 742 0.60 -11.50 -22.83
CA GLU A 742 0.52 -11.39 -21.36
C GLU A 742 -0.77 -10.70 -20.88
N ALA A 743 -1.72 -10.35 -21.77
CA ALA A 743 -2.95 -9.66 -21.39
C ALA A 743 -4.02 -10.62 -20.85
N TYR A 744 -4.78 -10.15 -19.86
CA TYR A 744 -5.80 -10.93 -19.18
C TYR A 744 -6.92 -10.03 -18.64
N GLU A 745 -8.04 -10.66 -18.31
CA GLU A 745 -9.11 -10.03 -17.55
C GLU A 745 -9.72 -11.01 -16.53
N TYR A 746 -10.44 -10.47 -15.55
CA TYR A 746 -11.29 -11.27 -14.69
C TYR A 746 -12.75 -11.05 -15.05
N VAL A 747 -13.46 -12.14 -15.31
CA VAL A 747 -14.88 -12.13 -15.69
C VAL A 747 -15.74 -12.68 -14.56
N VAL A 748 -16.98 -12.20 -14.49
CA VAL A 748 -17.99 -12.62 -13.51
C VAL A 748 -19.09 -13.38 -14.23
N ASP A 749 -19.30 -14.64 -13.84
CA ASP A 749 -20.45 -15.45 -14.22
C ASP A 749 -21.69 -14.96 -13.45
N GLY A 750 -22.62 -14.36 -14.19
CA GLY A 750 -23.80 -13.75 -13.62
C GLY A 750 -24.78 -14.76 -13.00
N GLU A 751 -24.80 -15.99 -13.52
CA GLU A 751 -25.71 -17.04 -13.04
C GLU A 751 -25.28 -17.60 -11.68
N LYS A 752 -23.98 -17.49 -11.37
CA LYS A 752 -23.40 -17.91 -10.08
C LYS A 752 -23.25 -16.75 -9.09
N CYS A 753 -23.05 -15.53 -9.59
CA CYS A 753 -22.72 -14.39 -8.73
C CYS A 753 -23.92 -13.93 -7.89
N ILE A 754 -23.73 -13.94 -6.57
CA ILE A 754 -24.72 -13.51 -5.57
C ILE A 754 -24.55 -12.04 -5.12
N GLY A 755 -23.63 -11.28 -5.73
CA GLY A 755 -23.44 -9.86 -5.40
C GLY A 755 -22.90 -9.56 -3.99
N CYS A 756 -22.25 -10.53 -3.33
CA CYS A 756 -21.79 -10.41 -1.93
C CYS A 756 -20.64 -9.41 -1.68
N GLY A 757 -19.91 -8.98 -2.72
CA GLY A 757 -18.85 -7.98 -2.59
C GLY A 757 -17.49 -8.48 -2.03
N PHE A 758 -17.29 -9.77 -1.76
CA PHE A 758 -16.00 -10.28 -1.27
C PHE A 758 -14.82 -9.94 -2.20
N CYS A 759 -15.05 -9.95 -3.52
CA CYS A 759 -14.05 -9.54 -4.51
C CYS A 759 -13.61 -8.08 -4.36
N VAL A 760 -14.51 -7.19 -3.94
CA VAL A 760 -14.21 -5.78 -3.61
C VAL A 760 -13.46 -5.69 -2.29
N ALA A 761 -13.95 -6.37 -1.25
CA ALA A 761 -13.36 -6.34 0.09
C ALA A 761 -11.95 -6.93 0.14
N ALA A 762 -11.63 -7.89 -0.73
CA ALA A 762 -10.34 -8.56 -0.74
C ALA A 762 -9.35 -8.03 -1.80
N CYS A 763 -9.73 -7.05 -2.63
CA CYS A 763 -8.86 -6.58 -3.71
C CYS A 763 -7.80 -5.61 -3.17
N PRO A 764 -6.50 -5.98 -3.10
CA PRO A 764 -5.47 -5.08 -2.57
C PRO A 764 -5.27 -3.82 -3.44
N CYS A 765 -5.73 -3.83 -4.69
CA CYS A 765 -5.46 -2.81 -5.68
C CYS A 765 -6.68 -1.90 -5.95
N GLY A 766 -7.85 -2.21 -5.37
CA GLY A 766 -9.10 -1.47 -5.54
C GLY A 766 -9.76 -1.60 -6.91
N ILE A 767 -9.51 -2.70 -7.62
CA ILE A 767 -9.96 -2.93 -9.00
C ILE A 767 -11.44 -3.26 -9.08
N TRP A 768 -11.95 -4.04 -8.13
CA TRP A 768 -13.35 -4.42 -8.15
C TRP A 768 -14.22 -3.27 -7.63
N GLU A 769 -15.31 -3.00 -8.33
CA GLU A 769 -16.37 -2.09 -7.91
C GLU A 769 -17.69 -2.85 -7.83
N LEU A 770 -18.49 -2.59 -6.80
CA LEU A 770 -19.81 -3.17 -6.66
C LEU A 770 -20.86 -2.11 -7.02
N ARG A 771 -21.68 -2.37 -8.04
CA ARG A 771 -22.75 -1.47 -8.48
C ARG A 771 -24.11 -2.12 -8.28
N GLU A 772 -25.15 -1.32 -8.10
CA GLU A 772 -26.52 -1.85 -8.11
C GLU A 772 -26.84 -2.50 -9.45
N ASN A 773 -27.59 -3.59 -9.41
CA ASN A 773 -28.05 -4.25 -10.63
C ASN A 773 -29.12 -3.41 -11.32
N THR A 774 -29.21 -3.53 -12.63
CA THR A 774 -30.24 -2.83 -13.40
C THR A 774 -31.61 -3.28 -12.90
N PRO A 775 -32.51 -2.34 -12.52
CA PRO A 775 -33.87 -2.70 -12.14
C PRO A 775 -34.56 -3.49 -13.25
N LEU A 776 -35.38 -4.46 -12.87
CA LEU A 776 -36.32 -5.09 -13.80
C LEU A 776 -37.46 -4.10 -14.05
N ASP A 777 -37.72 -3.79 -15.32
CA ASP A 777 -38.86 -2.96 -15.76
C ASP A 777 -40.21 -3.67 -15.61
#